data_AF-F0W359-F1
#
_entry.id   AF-F0W359-F1
#
_cell.length_a   1.000
_cell.length_b   1.000
_cell.length_c   1.000
_cell.angle_alpha   90.00
_cell.angle_beta   90.00
_cell.angle_gamma   90.00
#
_symmetry.space_group_name_H-M   'P 1'
#
loop_
_entity.id
_entity.type
_entity.pdbx_description
1 polymer ?
#
loop_
_entity_poly.entity_id
_entity_poly.type
_entity_poly.pdbx_seq_one_letter_code
_entity_poly.pdbx_strand_id
1 'polypeptide(L)'
;MTDDTLHPDATSSPLHSPIPLITVSETTGALQISSDAANYLQSIRGSIAIVSVAGLYRTGKSYLLNLLLERPNASHRFDVGATVNGCTKGIWIWGQPLSPNDNFKHLKSNTTVLFLDTEGFGSTVRSQTHDTRIFALALLVSSLFIYNSRGVIDSNTIDDLSLVVNLTKYIHVQAHQEHSKAEKMILLIENNLVDFFPDFLWVVRDFTLQLSEGGKKMSAKEYLEAALKPQPLMNEQTEEQINVGDLLASFFPSRDCVTMVRPVNDESLLRDLFHQPFTSLREEFRAQAEELKLKVSQLLKPKQMMKTLLNGSMVVELLQSYVDAFNSGSVPVITSAWDRVLQNQLDQALQVAKKAFTSRMDAELRQKKIRGIEEHPLEIFEIETVYTQCRLIAEQNLMRRELLTSDMLPPYLHTLSDYMVSFLHEVYEKNESFSTVCNTKLLDKLYRKSPKELVKSQQDTENLEELLISSRNQLQAVTKQYEELAKGPNKKLVLGCFLAQHAVQALCAGAAALKGAFRKKESQCQEKIDAARQALTASESKASAAREILDQQKESYHRALQGISERMIEEKKILRDEIDSKESEIERAEKQIERVSSIHAEELDRLRHQLEQVTTERKSMENEVQESEFKRQSARIATHRQLLETERNFHEERKTLRQNQQELMQKLVEVERKLGEQQAEQMRELFQLKKEGAARVLETEDKYHEEKEELKAQTVQSIRALKAEEDAELSTLEDEVFEKKARLASLQELVRTKEAVLAKKEATGMKEDCMLQ
;
A
#
# COMPACT_ATOMS: atom_id res chain seq x y z
N MET A 1 22.26 14.62 -35.26
CA MET A 1 23.26 13.58 -35.57
C MET A 1 24.22 13.46 -34.40
N THR A 2 23.88 12.60 -33.46
CA THR A 2 24.73 11.80 -32.57
C THR A 2 23.78 10.70 -32.11
N ASP A 3 23.80 9.63 -32.89
CA ASP A 3 22.85 8.52 -32.83
C ASP A 3 23.31 7.59 -31.70
N ASP A 4 22.81 7.82 -30.49
CA ASP A 4 22.96 6.90 -29.34
C ASP A 4 21.84 5.85 -29.36
N THR A 5 21.67 5.23 -30.53
CA THR A 5 20.95 3.97 -30.65
C THR A 5 21.85 2.88 -30.05
N LEU A 6 21.57 2.54 -28.79
CA LEU A 6 22.11 1.37 -28.10
C LEU A 6 21.90 0.12 -28.98
N HIS A 7 22.92 -0.24 -29.75
CA HIS A 7 22.99 -1.51 -30.44
C HIS A 7 22.95 -2.65 -29.39
N PRO A 8 22.04 -3.62 -29.50
CA PRO A 8 21.87 -4.68 -28.51
C PRO A 8 22.98 -5.75 -28.51
N ASP A 9 24.02 -5.60 -29.34
CA ASP A 9 25.05 -6.63 -29.60
C ASP A 9 26.48 -6.22 -29.18
N ALA A 10 26.65 -5.27 -28.26
CA ALA A 10 27.97 -4.92 -27.75
C ALA A 10 28.57 -6.08 -26.93
N THR A 11 29.39 -6.91 -27.56
CA THR A 11 30.18 -7.96 -26.93
C THR A 11 31.21 -7.32 -25.99
N SER A 12 31.18 -7.68 -24.72
CA SER A 12 32.10 -7.17 -23.70
C SER A 12 33.56 -7.45 -24.07
N SER A 13 34.48 -6.50 -23.83
CA SER A 13 35.90 -6.69 -24.10
C SER A 13 36.46 -7.91 -23.36
N PRO A 14 37.24 -8.80 -23.99
CA PRO A 14 37.77 -10.01 -23.35
C PRO A 14 38.76 -9.66 -22.23
N LEU A 15 38.78 -10.47 -21.15
CA LEU A 15 39.80 -10.33 -20.11
C LEU A 15 41.16 -10.78 -20.65
N HIS A 16 42.13 -9.86 -20.63
CA HIS A 16 43.51 -10.14 -21.03
C HIS A 16 44.26 -10.98 -20.00
N SER A 17 43.95 -10.86 -18.71
CA SER A 17 44.56 -11.65 -17.62
C SER A 17 43.52 -12.06 -16.57
N PRO A 18 43.81 -13.08 -15.75
CA PRO A 18 43.02 -13.38 -14.57
C PRO A 18 42.95 -12.18 -13.62
N ILE A 19 41.78 -11.96 -13.02
CA ILE A 19 41.57 -10.93 -11.99
C ILE A 19 40.95 -11.54 -10.74
N PRO A 20 41.25 -11.03 -9.53
CA PRO A 20 40.64 -11.52 -8.31
C PRO A 20 39.14 -11.18 -8.32
N LEU A 21 38.28 -12.16 -8.04
CA LEU A 21 36.84 -12.00 -7.86
C LEU A 21 36.49 -11.82 -6.38
N ILE A 22 36.91 -12.78 -5.55
CA ILE A 22 36.71 -12.76 -4.10
C ILE A 22 38.07 -12.65 -3.43
N THR A 23 38.24 -11.63 -2.61
CA THR A 23 39.42 -11.42 -1.77
C THR A 23 39.04 -11.51 -0.29
N VAL A 24 40.03 -11.75 0.57
CA VAL A 24 39.85 -11.75 2.01
C VAL A 24 40.51 -10.50 2.56
N SER A 25 39.78 -9.73 3.36
CA SER A 25 40.33 -8.60 4.08
C SER A 25 41.34 -9.09 5.12
N GLU A 26 42.60 -8.66 5.02
CA GLU A 26 43.66 -9.05 5.96
C GLU A 26 43.41 -8.52 7.39
N THR A 27 42.61 -7.46 7.55
CA THR A 27 42.31 -6.84 8.85
C THR A 27 41.09 -7.43 9.53
N THR A 28 40.06 -7.80 8.78
CA THR A 28 38.77 -8.26 9.34
C THR A 28 38.49 -9.74 9.09
N GLY A 29 39.23 -10.39 8.19
CA GLY A 29 38.95 -11.76 7.74
C GLY A 29 37.67 -11.89 6.90
N ALA A 30 37.01 -10.77 6.56
CA ALA A 30 35.78 -10.75 5.79
C ALA A 30 36.04 -10.99 4.29
N LEU A 31 35.09 -11.65 3.63
CA LEU A 31 35.09 -11.85 2.18
C LEU A 31 34.67 -10.55 1.49
N GLN A 32 35.35 -10.18 0.40
CA GLN A 32 35.06 -8.97 -0.37
C GLN A 32 35.06 -9.28 -1.86
N ILE A 33 34.12 -8.68 -2.59
CA ILE A 33 34.09 -8.74 -4.04
C ILE A 33 34.98 -7.64 -4.58
N SER A 34 35.88 -7.99 -5.49
CA SER A 34 36.73 -7.02 -6.18
C SER A 34 35.90 -6.10 -7.06
N SER A 35 36.13 -4.79 -6.95
CA SER A 35 35.47 -3.78 -7.77
C SER A 35 35.73 -4.00 -9.27
N ASP A 36 36.94 -4.41 -9.63
CA ASP A 36 37.33 -4.60 -11.03
C ASP A 36 36.59 -5.80 -11.63
N ALA A 37 36.47 -6.89 -10.87
CA ALA A 37 35.70 -8.05 -11.28
C ALA A 37 34.21 -7.76 -11.34
N ALA A 38 33.66 -7.01 -10.38
CA ALA A 38 32.26 -6.61 -10.37
C ALA A 38 31.92 -5.75 -11.60
N ASN A 39 32.75 -4.75 -11.92
CA ASN A 39 32.57 -3.89 -13.09
C ASN A 39 32.65 -4.68 -14.41
N TYR A 40 33.61 -5.59 -14.52
CA TYR A 40 33.72 -6.48 -15.69
C TYR A 40 32.46 -7.33 -15.84
N LEU A 41 32.01 -8.00 -14.77
CA LEU A 41 30.81 -8.82 -14.81
C LEU A 41 29.57 -7.99 -15.16
N GLN A 42 29.38 -6.82 -14.57
CA GLN A 42 28.25 -5.93 -14.87
C GLN A 42 28.21 -5.45 -16.34
N SER A 43 29.36 -5.45 -17.04
CA SER A 43 29.41 -5.13 -18.46
C SER A 43 28.84 -6.24 -19.37
N ILE A 44 28.73 -7.47 -18.86
CA ILE A 44 28.25 -8.64 -19.61
C ILE A 44 26.72 -8.65 -19.63
N ARG A 45 26.13 -8.32 -20.78
CA ARG A 45 24.67 -8.31 -20.99
C ARG A 45 24.08 -9.68 -21.33
N GLY A 46 24.86 -10.54 -21.98
CA GLY A 46 24.43 -11.88 -22.36
C GLY A 46 24.48 -12.89 -21.20
N SER A 47 24.10 -14.14 -21.48
CA SER A 47 24.14 -15.20 -20.48
C SER A 47 25.57 -15.56 -20.09
N ILE A 48 25.77 -16.03 -18.87
CA ILE A 48 27.08 -16.47 -18.39
C ILE A 48 27.09 -17.96 -18.13
N ALA A 49 28.15 -18.65 -18.53
CA ALA A 49 28.43 -20.04 -18.14
C ALA A 49 29.70 -20.07 -17.29
N ILE A 50 29.64 -20.69 -16.10
CA ILE A 50 30.72 -20.61 -15.11
C ILE A 50 31.28 -22.01 -14.83
N VAL A 51 32.58 -22.20 -15.04
CA VAL A 51 33.32 -23.41 -14.68
C VAL A 51 34.16 -23.12 -13.44
N SER A 52 33.89 -23.77 -12.32
CA SER A 52 34.70 -23.64 -11.10
C SER A 52 35.60 -24.85 -10.93
N VAL A 53 36.86 -24.65 -10.54
CA VAL A 53 37.75 -25.74 -10.12
C VAL A 53 38.09 -25.59 -8.64
N ALA A 54 37.65 -26.54 -7.83
CA ALA A 54 37.93 -26.60 -6.39
C ALA A 54 38.58 -27.93 -6.00
N GLY A 55 39.22 -27.98 -4.83
CA GLY A 55 39.96 -29.16 -4.38
C GLY A 55 41.05 -28.80 -3.38
N LEU A 56 41.64 -29.82 -2.74
CA LEU A 56 42.72 -29.67 -1.76
C LEU A 56 43.83 -28.74 -2.27
N TYR A 57 44.49 -28.05 -1.35
CA TYR A 57 45.65 -27.24 -1.70
C TYR A 57 46.71 -28.06 -2.45
N ARG A 58 47.36 -27.44 -3.44
CA ARG A 58 48.52 -27.99 -4.17
C ARG A 58 48.23 -29.21 -5.05
N THR A 59 46.97 -29.42 -5.46
CA THR A 59 46.55 -30.52 -6.35
C THR A 59 46.64 -30.22 -7.85
N GLY A 60 47.17 -29.05 -8.24
CA GLY A 60 47.35 -28.66 -9.65
C GLY A 60 46.09 -28.10 -10.34
N LYS A 61 45.24 -27.39 -9.59
CA LYS A 61 44.00 -26.75 -10.08
C LYS A 61 44.23 -25.70 -11.16
N SER A 62 45.08 -24.72 -10.87
CA SER A 62 45.42 -23.62 -11.80
C SER A 62 46.05 -24.16 -13.08
N TYR A 63 46.85 -25.23 -13.00
CA TYR A 63 47.36 -25.94 -14.18
C TYR A 63 46.24 -26.58 -15.00
N LEU A 64 45.25 -27.22 -14.35
CA LEU A 64 44.08 -27.78 -15.02
C LEU A 64 43.27 -26.70 -15.77
N LEU A 65 43.06 -25.54 -15.16
CA LEU A 65 42.38 -24.41 -15.78
C LEU A 65 43.14 -23.87 -17.00
N ASN A 66 44.46 -23.73 -16.87
CA ASN A 66 45.30 -23.30 -17.99
C ASN A 66 45.27 -24.30 -19.16
N LEU A 67 45.13 -25.61 -18.90
CA LEU A 67 44.90 -26.62 -19.94
C LEU A 67 43.54 -26.44 -20.63
N LEU A 68 42.49 -26.10 -19.88
CA LEU A 68 41.14 -25.89 -20.43
C LEU A 68 41.00 -24.62 -21.27
N LEU A 69 41.81 -23.61 -21.01
CA LEU A 69 41.70 -22.27 -21.61
C LEU A 69 42.41 -22.11 -22.97
N GLU A 70 43.26 -23.07 -23.37
CA GLU A 70 43.93 -23.17 -24.70
C GLU A 70 44.44 -21.84 -25.31
N ARG A 71 44.96 -20.91 -24.50
CA ARG A 71 45.39 -19.59 -25.02
C ARG A 71 46.82 -19.60 -25.59
N PRO A 72 47.05 -18.96 -26.75
CA PRO A 72 48.36 -18.96 -27.44
C PRO A 72 49.44 -18.11 -26.75
N ASN A 73 49.08 -17.15 -25.88
CA ASN A 73 50.04 -16.23 -25.27
C ASN A 73 50.41 -16.66 -23.84
N ALA A 74 51.68 -16.99 -23.62
CA ALA A 74 52.21 -17.49 -22.34
C ALA A 74 52.27 -16.45 -21.20
N SER A 75 52.09 -15.15 -21.50
CA SER A 75 52.23 -14.05 -20.54
C SER A 75 50.99 -13.77 -19.68
N HIS A 76 49.86 -14.43 -19.95
CA HIS A 76 48.61 -14.25 -19.21
C HIS A 76 48.04 -15.62 -18.86
N ARG A 77 48.38 -16.15 -17.69
CA ARG A 77 47.93 -17.46 -17.19
C ARG A 77 47.61 -17.34 -15.70
N PHE A 78 46.81 -18.24 -15.15
CA PHE A 78 46.72 -18.36 -13.69
C PHE A 78 48.09 -18.75 -13.14
N ASP A 79 48.52 -18.09 -12.05
CA ASP A 79 49.84 -18.32 -11.45
C ASP A 79 49.92 -19.73 -10.83
N VAL A 80 51.05 -20.42 -11.04
CA VAL A 80 51.28 -21.80 -10.59
C VAL A 80 52.61 -21.84 -9.83
N GLY A 81 52.57 -21.72 -8.51
CA GLY A 81 53.79 -21.80 -7.70
C GLY A 81 54.13 -23.23 -7.26
N ALA A 82 55.42 -23.55 -7.17
CA ALA A 82 55.94 -24.85 -6.75
C ALA A 82 56.36 -24.92 -5.26
N THR A 83 56.20 -23.84 -4.48
CA THR A 83 56.69 -23.70 -3.06
C THR A 83 55.61 -23.94 -1.99
N VAL A 84 55.99 -24.22 -0.74
CA VAL A 84 55.08 -24.70 0.35
C VAL A 84 53.85 -23.80 0.62
N ASN A 85 53.87 -22.52 0.26
CA ASN A 85 52.75 -21.60 0.44
C ASN A 85 51.72 -21.69 -0.71
N GLY A 86 50.42 -21.65 -0.39
CA GLY A 86 49.35 -21.60 -1.40
C GLY A 86 49.44 -20.35 -2.29
N CYS A 87 49.31 -20.54 -3.60
CA CYS A 87 49.50 -19.46 -4.59
C CYS A 87 48.22 -18.65 -4.84
N THR A 88 47.08 -19.33 -4.96
CA THR A 88 45.77 -18.68 -5.18
C THR A 88 45.14 -18.33 -3.83
N LYS A 89 44.88 -17.04 -3.60
CA LYS A 89 44.10 -16.54 -2.45
C LYS A 89 42.70 -16.14 -2.91
N GLY A 90 41.66 -16.60 -2.21
CA GLY A 90 40.26 -16.33 -2.52
C GLY A 90 39.75 -17.02 -3.80
N ILE A 91 39.00 -16.30 -4.64
CA ILE A 91 38.52 -16.80 -5.95
C ILE A 91 38.99 -15.85 -7.04
N TRP A 92 39.53 -16.40 -8.12
CA TRP A 92 39.98 -15.65 -9.29
C TRP A 92 39.13 -15.99 -10.50
N ILE A 93 38.80 -14.99 -11.32
CA ILE A 93 38.06 -15.18 -12.56
C ILE A 93 38.97 -14.98 -13.77
N TRP A 94 38.72 -15.77 -14.81
CA TRP A 94 39.21 -15.48 -16.14
C TRP A 94 38.23 -15.99 -17.18
N GLY A 95 37.97 -15.20 -18.22
CA GLY A 95 37.01 -15.61 -19.24
C GLY A 95 36.94 -14.65 -20.40
N GLN A 96 36.15 -15.02 -21.41
CA GLN A 96 35.92 -14.21 -22.60
C GLN A 96 34.54 -14.54 -23.20
N PRO A 97 33.93 -13.61 -23.94
CA PRO A 97 32.76 -13.94 -24.76
C PRO A 97 33.07 -15.08 -25.72
N LEU A 98 32.08 -15.94 -25.97
CA LEU A 98 32.25 -17.02 -26.94
C LEU A 98 32.57 -16.48 -28.32
N SER A 99 33.64 -17.01 -28.89
CA SER A 99 33.99 -16.82 -30.28
C SER A 99 33.36 -17.93 -31.15
N PRO A 100 33.06 -17.67 -32.43
CA PRO A 100 32.48 -18.68 -33.33
C PRO A 100 33.31 -19.97 -33.49
N ASN A 101 34.60 -19.91 -33.17
CA ASN A 101 35.55 -21.02 -33.28
C ASN A 101 35.75 -21.79 -31.96
N ASP A 102 35.05 -21.43 -30.88
CA ASP A 102 35.21 -22.10 -29.60
C ASP A 102 34.55 -23.50 -29.58
N ASN A 103 35.06 -24.38 -28.72
CA ASN A 103 34.59 -25.77 -28.58
C ASN A 103 33.16 -25.91 -28.01
N PHE A 104 32.50 -24.80 -27.65
CA PHE A 104 31.19 -24.74 -27.00
C PHE A 104 30.04 -24.44 -27.98
N LYS A 105 29.93 -25.22 -29.07
CA LYS A 105 29.00 -24.94 -30.20
C LYS A 105 27.51 -24.95 -29.85
N HIS A 106 27.13 -25.59 -28.75
CA HIS A 106 25.74 -25.65 -28.26
C HIS A 106 25.32 -24.42 -27.44
N LEU A 107 26.27 -23.59 -27.01
CA LEU A 107 26.00 -22.33 -26.32
C LEU A 107 25.68 -21.22 -27.32
N LYS A 108 24.81 -20.28 -26.93
CA LYS A 108 24.48 -19.12 -27.75
C LYS A 108 25.69 -18.21 -27.90
N SER A 109 25.86 -17.57 -29.06
CA SER A 109 26.97 -16.65 -29.35
C SER A 109 27.10 -15.46 -28.38
N ASN A 110 26.00 -15.07 -27.73
CA ASN A 110 26.02 -14.03 -26.69
C ASN A 110 26.39 -14.56 -25.29
N THR A 111 26.79 -15.83 -25.16
CA THR A 111 27.21 -16.40 -23.87
C THR A 111 28.66 -16.08 -23.58
N THR A 112 28.97 -15.70 -22.34
CA THR A 112 30.34 -15.53 -21.86
C THR A 112 30.73 -16.72 -20.98
N VAL A 113 31.85 -17.36 -21.30
CA VAL A 113 32.38 -18.47 -20.49
C VAL A 113 33.41 -17.91 -19.52
N LEU A 114 33.21 -18.18 -18.23
CA LEU A 114 34.08 -17.79 -17.14
C LEU A 114 34.63 -19.03 -16.44
N PHE A 115 35.91 -18.98 -16.11
CA PHE A 115 36.61 -19.98 -15.32
C PHE A 115 36.98 -19.40 -13.96
N LEU A 116 36.64 -20.11 -12.89
CA LEU A 116 36.95 -19.76 -11.51
C LEU A 116 38.07 -20.65 -10.97
N ASP A 117 39.20 -20.06 -10.63
CA ASP A 117 40.25 -20.71 -9.83
C ASP A 117 40.01 -20.40 -8.35
N THR A 118 39.87 -21.43 -7.53
CA THR A 118 39.64 -21.26 -6.09
C THR A 118 40.90 -21.52 -5.30
N GLU A 119 41.02 -20.84 -4.16
CA GLU A 119 41.93 -21.24 -3.10
C GLU A 119 41.70 -22.70 -2.72
N GLY A 120 42.81 -23.42 -2.45
CA GLY A 120 42.73 -24.81 -2.04
C GLY A 120 42.49 -24.94 -0.55
N PHE A 121 41.53 -25.78 -0.17
CA PHE A 121 41.22 -26.02 1.23
C PHE A 121 42.24 -26.96 1.89
N GLY A 122 42.33 -26.88 3.22
CA GLY A 122 43.19 -27.73 4.05
C GLY A 122 44.61 -27.20 4.26
N SER A 123 44.84 -25.89 4.04
CA SER A 123 46.13 -25.26 4.32
C SER A 123 46.40 -25.16 5.82
N THR A 124 47.66 -25.35 6.25
CA THR A 124 48.06 -25.33 7.68
C THR A 124 47.96 -23.96 8.36
N VAL A 125 47.69 -22.89 7.60
CA VAL A 125 47.77 -21.49 8.06
C VAL A 125 46.38 -20.86 8.28
N ARG A 126 45.30 -21.43 7.73
CA ARG A 126 43.96 -20.80 7.71
C ARG A 126 42.89 -21.61 8.44
N SER A 127 41.81 -20.94 8.84
CA SER A 127 40.68 -21.59 9.51
C SER A 127 39.88 -22.43 8.52
N GLN A 128 39.47 -23.63 8.96
CA GLN A 128 38.59 -24.52 8.19
C GLN A 128 37.31 -23.82 7.72
N THR A 129 36.79 -22.88 8.52
CA THR A 129 35.61 -22.07 8.20
C THR A 129 35.78 -21.17 6.97
N HIS A 130 36.97 -20.64 6.73
CA HIS A 130 37.25 -19.80 5.56
C HIS A 130 37.20 -20.65 4.28
N ASP A 131 37.88 -21.78 4.31
CA ASP A 131 38.01 -22.70 3.20
C ASP A 131 36.63 -23.24 2.76
N THR A 132 35.77 -23.58 3.73
CA THR A 132 34.39 -24.00 3.45
C THR A 132 33.57 -22.88 2.79
N ARG A 133 33.74 -21.60 3.18
CA ARG A 133 33.00 -20.48 2.57
C ARG A 133 33.42 -20.21 1.13
N ILE A 134 34.72 -20.23 0.84
CA ILE A 134 35.23 -20.06 -0.53
C ILE A 134 34.74 -21.18 -1.44
N PHE A 135 34.78 -22.42 -0.94
CA PHE A 135 34.27 -23.56 -1.68
C PHE A 135 32.76 -23.44 -1.92
N ALA A 136 31.97 -23.11 -0.89
CA ALA A 136 30.52 -22.94 -1.02
C ALA A 136 30.15 -21.85 -2.04
N LEU A 137 30.86 -20.71 -2.03
CA LEU A 137 30.66 -19.65 -3.04
C LEU A 137 30.96 -20.14 -4.46
N ALA A 138 32.09 -20.83 -4.65
CA ALA A 138 32.47 -21.37 -5.95
C ALA A 138 31.46 -22.39 -6.47
N LEU A 139 30.88 -23.19 -5.57
CA LEU A 139 29.86 -24.17 -5.88
C LEU A 139 28.55 -23.51 -6.32
N LEU A 140 28.00 -22.60 -5.49
CA LEU A 140 26.70 -21.96 -5.74
C LEU A 140 26.66 -21.14 -7.03
N VAL A 141 27.78 -20.50 -7.38
CA VAL A 141 27.85 -19.61 -8.55
C VAL A 141 28.15 -20.38 -9.83
N SER A 142 28.75 -21.57 -9.74
CA SER A 142 29.12 -22.36 -10.92
C SER A 142 27.93 -22.92 -11.69
N SER A 143 28.14 -23.11 -12.99
CA SER A 143 27.29 -23.93 -13.87
C SER A 143 27.82 -25.37 -13.97
N LEU A 144 29.14 -25.52 -13.98
CA LEU A 144 29.86 -26.78 -13.94
C LEU A 144 30.90 -26.69 -12.82
N PHE A 145 30.84 -27.61 -11.88
CA PHE A 145 31.75 -27.68 -10.75
C PHE A 145 32.71 -28.84 -10.92
N ILE A 146 34.00 -28.51 -11.03
CA ILE A 146 35.09 -29.46 -11.17
C ILE A 146 35.73 -29.65 -9.80
N TYR A 147 35.63 -30.85 -9.27
CA TYR A 147 36.30 -31.22 -8.04
C TYR A 147 37.59 -31.99 -8.35
N ASN A 148 38.74 -31.40 -8.01
CA ASN A 148 40.06 -31.91 -8.33
C ASN A 148 40.71 -32.55 -7.09
N SER A 149 40.84 -33.87 -7.10
CA SER A 149 41.52 -34.65 -6.07
C SER A 149 42.76 -35.37 -6.64
N ARG A 150 43.59 -35.96 -5.76
CA ARG A 150 44.77 -36.77 -6.15
C ARG A 150 44.61 -38.20 -5.65
N GLY A 151 45.13 -39.16 -6.42
CA GLY A 151 45.16 -40.57 -6.05
C GLY A 151 43.86 -41.28 -6.39
N VAL A 152 43.10 -41.68 -5.36
CA VAL A 152 41.87 -42.47 -5.48
C VAL A 152 40.71 -41.74 -4.80
N ILE A 153 39.49 -42.17 -5.06
CA ILE A 153 38.31 -41.71 -4.32
C ILE A 153 38.22 -42.54 -3.03
N ASP A 154 38.62 -41.97 -1.90
CA ASP A 154 38.53 -42.57 -0.57
C ASP A 154 37.44 -41.88 0.30
N SER A 155 37.19 -42.43 1.49
CA SER A 155 36.18 -41.90 2.42
C SER A 155 36.49 -40.47 2.85
N ASN A 156 37.75 -40.13 3.08
CA ASN A 156 38.15 -38.78 3.49
C ASN A 156 37.84 -37.74 2.42
N THR A 157 38.11 -38.07 1.15
CA THR A 157 37.86 -37.17 0.03
C THR A 157 36.35 -36.94 -0.17
N ILE A 158 35.53 -37.95 0.16
CA ILE A 158 34.07 -37.89 0.16
C ILE A 158 33.55 -37.07 1.35
N ASP A 159 34.12 -37.22 2.54
CA ASP A 159 33.75 -36.48 3.75
C ASP A 159 34.07 -34.98 3.64
N ASP A 160 35.22 -34.62 3.07
CA ASP A 160 35.59 -33.23 2.79
C ASP A 160 34.56 -32.55 1.89
N LEU A 161 34.11 -33.25 0.84
CA LEU A 161 33.08 -32.77 -0.07
C LEU A 161 31.73 -32.66 0.63
N SER A 162 31.39 -33.64 1.47
CA SER A 162 30.17 -33.67 2.29
C SER A 162 30.05 -32.49 3.23
N LEU A 163 31.13 -32.11 3.91
CA LEU A 163 31.14 -31.01 4.85
C LEU A 163 30.70 -29.71 4.16
N VAL A 164 31.22 -29.46 2.96
CA VAL A 164 30.87 -28.24 2.24
C VAL A 164 29.45 -28.29 1.68
N VAL A 165 29.04 -29.46 1.18
CA VAL A 165 27.68 -29.69 0.70
C VAL A 165 26.64 -29.56 1.84
N ASN A 166 26.99 -29.98 3.06
CA ASN A 166 26.16 -29.79 4.24
C ASN A 166 26.12 -28.32 4.70
N LEU A 167 27.18 -27.53 4.49
CA LEU A 167 27.08 -26.09 4.69
C LEU A 167 26.06 -25.49 3.71
N THR A 168 26.03 -25.97 2.46
CA THR A 168 25.00 -25.59 1.48
C THR A 168 23.60 -26.14 1.77
N LYS A 169 23.44 -27.07 2.72
CA LYS A 169 22.13 -27.56 3.19
C LYS A 169 21.44 -26.58 4.15
N TYR A 170 22.20 -25.92 5.03
CA TYR A 170 21.63 -24.85 5.87
C TYR A 170 21.22 -23.63 5.03
N ILE A 171 21.71 -23.51 3.79
CA ILE A 171 21.37 -22.44 2.84
C ILE A 171 19.92 -22.56 2.33
N HIS A 172 19.21 -23.66 2.64
CA HIS A 172 17.91 -23.93 2.02
C HIS A 172 16.75 -24.18 2.97
N VAL A 173 16.94 -24.14 4.29
CA VAL A 173 15.87 -24.50 5.23
C VAL A 173 15.74 -23.46 6.33
N GLN A 174 14.79 -22.53 6.17
CA GLN A 174 13.85 -22.18 7.24
C GLN A 174 12.66 -21.35 6.73
N ALA A 175 11.48 -21.98 6.72
CA ALA A 175 10.27 -21.36 7.21
C ALA A 175 9.62 -22.39 8.18
N HIS A 176 9.78 -22.14 9.48
CA HIS A 176 9.09 -22.77 10.62
C HIS A 176 8.69 -24.26 10.54
N GLN A 177 9.55 -25.16 11.09
CA GLN A 177 9.15 -26.28 11.98
C GLN A 177 10.36 -27.15 12.39
N GLU A 178 10.35 -27.67 13.62
CA GLU A 178 11.31 -28.65 14.12
C GLU A 178 11.02 -30.05 13.53
N HIS A 179 11.49 -30.30 12.30
CA HIS A 179 11.38 -31.63 11.69
C HIS A 179 12.60 -32.51 11.96
N SER A 180 12.37 -33.83 11.96
CA SER A 180 13.40 -34.86 12.10
C SER A 180 14.40 -34.84 10.92
N LYS A 181 15.57 -35.45 11.07
CA LYS A 181 16.63 -35.44 10.02
C LYS A 181 16.20 -36.12 8.72
N ALA A 182 15.34 -37.14 8.78
CA ALA A 182 14.82 -37.86 7.62
C ALA A 182 13.75 -37.05 6.86
N GLU A 183 12.82 -36.41 7.58
CA GLU A 183 11.80 -35.52 6.98
C GLU A 183 12.42 -34.29 6.32
N LYS A 184 13.50 -33.75 6.90
CA LYS A 184 14.31 -32.70 6.25
C LYS A 184 14.85 -33.17 4.90
N MET A 185 15.21 -34.44 4.74
CA MET A 185 15.76 -34.95 3.47
C MET A 185 14.69 -35.12 2.39
N ILE A 186 13.48 -35.50 2.78
CA ILE A 186 12.33 -35.56 1.88
C ILE A 186 11.96 -34.14 1.40
N LEU A 187 11.93 -33.16 2.30
CA LEU A 187 11.76 -31.73 1.94
C LEU A 187 12.86 -31.20 1.01
N LEU A 188 14.11 -31.68 1.12
CA LEU A 188 15.19 -31.28 0.20
C LEU A 188 14.93 -31.77 -1.24
N ILE A 189 14.33 -32.95 -1.39
CA ILE A 189 13.99 -33.55 -2.69
C ILE A 189 12.72 -32.88 -3.25
N GLU A 190 11.73 -32.59 -2.41
CA GLU A 190 10.47 -31.95 -2.81
C GLU A 190 10.63 -30.46 -3.21
N ASN A 191 11.63 -29.75 -2.68
CA ASN A 191 11.84 -28.31 -2.93
C ASN A 191 12.68 -27.96 -4.18
N ASN A 192 12.86 -28.88 -5.14
CA ASN A 192 13.59 -28.63 -6.40
C ASN A 192 15.04 -28.12 -6.22
N LEU A 193 15.76 -28.60 -5.20
CA LEU A 193 17.15 -28.20 -4.95
C LEU A 193 18.11 -28.46 -6.12
N VAL A 194 17.78 -29.45 -6.94
CA VAL A 194 18.48 -29.82 -8.18
C VAL A 194 18.65 -28.63 -9.12
N ASP A 195 17.71 -27.69 -9.14
CA ASP A 195 17.73 -26.55 -10.08
C ASP A 195 18.81 -25.50 -9.73
N PHE A 196 19.41 -25.56 -8.53
CA PHE A 196 20.41 -24.57 -8.09
C PHE A 196 21.85 -25.08 -8.14
N PHE A 197 22.04 -26.39 -8.05
CA PHE A 197 23.37 -26.99 -8.04
C PHE A 197 23.91 -27.18 -9.47
N PRO A 198 25.22 -26.99 -9.67
CA PRO A 198 25.87 -27.18 -10.97
C PRO A 198 25.91 -28.65 -11.38
N ASP A 199 26.17 -28.90 -12.66
CA ASP A 199 26.65 -30.20 -13.09
C ASP A 199 28.01 -30.48 -12.41
N PHE A 200 28.28 -31.73 -12.03
CA PHE A 200 29.47 -32.09 -11.26
C PHE A 200 30.45 -32.94 -12.07
N LEU A 201 31.73 -32.58 -12.03
CA LEU A 201 32.80 -33.32 -12.70
C LEU A 201 33.93 -33.59 -11.72
N TRP A 202 34.15 -34.87 -11.37
CA TRP A 202 35.27 -35.25 -10.52
C TRP A 202 36.50 -35.53 -11.38
N VAL A 203 37.57 -34.76 -11.20
CA VAL A 203 38.87 -34.99 -11.82
C VAL A 203 39.81 -35.61 -10.79
N VAL A 204 40.12 -36.90 -10.99
CA VAL A 204 41.03 -37.65 -10.12
C VAL A 204 42.41 -37.67 -10.76
N ARG A 205 43.33 -36.87 -10.21
CA ARG A 205 44.71 -36.71 -10.70
C ARG A 205 45.61 -37.79 -10.14
N ASP A 206 46.72 -38.07 -10.84
CA ASP A 206 47.71 -39.07 -10.44
C ASP A 206 47.07 -40.45 -10.17
N PHE A 207 46.08 -40.82 -10.99
CA PHE A 207 45.33 -42.07 -10.84
C PHE A 207 46.21 -43.27 -11.17
N THR A 208 46.28 -44.23 -10.25
CA THR A 208 47.17 -45.40 -10.33
C THR A 208 46.44 -46.73 -10.47
N LEU A 209 45.12 -46.76 -10.27
CA LEU A 209 44.34 -47.99 -10.36
C LEU A 209 43.99 -48.33 -11.81
N GLN A 210 43.78 -49.62 -12.07
CA GLN A 210 43.20 -50.07 -13.34
C GLN A 210 41.68 -50.04 -13.22
N LEU A 211 41.00 -49.36 -14.13
CA LEU A 211 39.53 -49.30 -14.18
C LEU A 211 38.95 -50.65 -14.67
N SER A 212 38.95 -51.64 -13.78
CA SER A 212 38.36 -52.94 -14.03
C SER A 212 37.81 -53.55 -12.74
N GLU A 213 36.60 -54.11 -12.82
CA GLU A 213 35.94 -54.82 -11.73
C GLU A 213 35.52 -56.20 -12.23
N GLY A 214 35.92 -57.26 -11.52
CA GLY A 214 35.62 -58.65 -11.92
C GLY A 214 36.11 -59.03 -13.33
N GLY A 215 37.22 -58.43 -13.80
CA GLY A 215 37.78 -58.65 -15.14
C GLY A 215 37.08 -57.90 -16.28
N LYS A 216 36.01 -57.13 -16.01
CA LYS A 216 35.38 -56.25 -16.99
C LYS A 216 35.97 -54.85 -16.92
N LYS A 217 36.21 -54.22 -18.08
CA LYS A 217 36.61 -52.80 -18.15
C LYS A 217 35.48 -51.93 -17.61
N MET A 218 35.83 -50.99 -16.75
CA MET A 218 34.94 -50.01 -16.14
C MET A 218 35.31 -48.61 -16.68
N SER A 219 34.33 -47.74 -16.83
CA SER A 219 34.53 -46.32 -17.14
C SER A 219 34.83 -45.51 -15.87
N ALA A 220 35.46 -44.35 -16.01
CA ALA A 220 35.71 -43.46 -14.87
C ALA A 220 34.40 -43.03 -14.17
N LYS A 221 33.31 -42.88 -14.93
CA LYS A 221 31.96 -42.59 -14.40
C LYS A 221 31.44 -43.74 -13.54
N GLU A 222 31.52 -44.98 -14.02
CA GLU A 222 31.11 -46.16 -13.24
C GLU A 222 31.96 -46.31 -11.97
N TYR A 223 33.24 -45.96 -12.02
CA TYR A 223 34.10 -45.91 -10.83
C TYR A 223 33.60 -44.89 -9.79
N LEU A 224 33.18 -43.70 -10.22
CA LEU A 224 32.56 -42.72 -9.34
C LEU A 224 31.24 -43.24 -8.74
N GLU A 225 30.36 -43.80 -9.56
CA GLU A 225 29.08 -44.36 -9.06
C GLU A 225 29.32 -45.51 -8.07
N ALA A 226 30.34 -46.34 -8.28
CA ALA A 226 30.72 -47.39 -7.34
C ALA A 226 31.26 -46.82 -6.02
N ALA A 227 32.07 -45.75 -6.07
CA ALA A 227 32.62 -45.09 -4.90
C ALA A 227 31.56 -44.38 -4.05
N LEU A 228 30.45 -43.93 -4.66
CA LEU A 228 29.33 -43.28 -3.96
C LEU A 228 28.30 -44.27 -3.41
N LYS A 229 28.39 -45.57 -3.70
CA LYS A 229 27.44 -46.55 -3.16
C LYS A 229 27.66 -46.77 -1.65
N PRO A 230 26.59 -46.98 -0.88
CA PRO A 230 26.71 -47.36 0.52
C PRO A 230 27.49 -48.67 0.68
N GLN A 231 28.55 -48.65 1.49
CA GLN A 231 29.20 -49.89 1.91
C GLN A 231 28.30 -50.60 2.94
N PRO A 232 28.05 -51.91 2.79
CA PRO A 232 27.28 -52.67 3.78
C PRO A 232 28.06 -52.70 5.10
N LEU A 233 27.52 -52.04 6.13
CA LEU A 233 28.06 -52.07 7.49
C LEU A 233 27.94 -53.50 8.03
N MET A 234 29.07 -54.09 8.44
CA MET A 234 29.13 -55.42 9.04
C MET A 234 28.76 -55.46 10.54
N ASN A 235 28.23 -54.36 11.12
CA ASN A 235 27.84 -54.32 12.53
C ASN A 235 26.44 -53.70 12.69
N GLU A 236 25.58 -54.40 13.44
CA GLU A 236 24.18 -54.05 13.78
C GLU A 236 24.06 -52.83 14.74
N GLN A 237 24.74 -51.72 14.46
CA GLN A 237 24.56 -50.48 15.22
C GLN A 237 24.22 -49.29 14.31
N THR A 238 22.99 -48.81 14.53
CA THR A 238 22.37 -47.53 14.12
C THR A 238 21.93 -47.35 12.66
N GLU A 239 20.61 -47.51 12.46
CA GLU A 239 19.81 -47.07 11.30
C GLU A 239 19.70 -45.52 11.12
N GLU A 240 20.71 -44.72 11.51
CA GLU A 240 20.58 -43.25 11.48
C GLU A 240 21.78 -42.47 10.94
N GLN A 241 22.73 -43.11 10.26
CA GLN A 241 23.78 -42.39 9.52
C GLN A 241 23.40 -42.23 8.05
N ILE A 242 23.02 -41.01 7.66
CA ILE A 242 22.85 -40.61 6.26
C ILE A 242 24.14 -40.93 5.52
N ASN A 243 24.07 -41.77 4.50
CA ASN A 243 25.22 -42.08 3.67
C ASN A 243 25.64 -40.83 2.89
N VAL A 244 26.91 -40.45 3.01
CA VAL A 244 27.47 -39.28 2.33
C VAL A 244 27.38 -39.41 0.79
N GLY A 245 27.50 -40.63 0.27
CA GLY A 245 27.36 -40.91 -1.15
C GLY A 245 25.95 -40.63 -1.68
N ASP A 246 24.91 -41.01 -0.93
CA ASP A 246 23.51 -40.72 -1.28
C ASP A 246 23.24 -39.20 -1.26
N LEU A 247 23.86 -38.50 -0.31
CA LEU A 247 23.78 -37.04 -0.23
C LEU A 247 24.38 -36.38 -1.47
N LEU A 248 25.61 -36.72 -1.85
CA LEU A 248 26.26 -36.21 -3.05
C LEU A 248 25.47 -36.56 -4.31
N ALA A 249 24.92 -37.77 -4.36
CA ALA A 249 24.10 -38.21 -5.48
C ALA A 249 22.81 -37.41 -5.63
N SER A 250 22.24 -36.92 -4.51
CA SER A 250 21.05 -36.08 -4.49
C SER A 250 21.32 -34.64 -4.93
N PHE A 251 22.47 -34.06 -4.53
CA PHE A 251 22.85 -32.68 -4.86
C PHE A 251 23.36 -32.54 -6.30
N PHE A 252 23.99 -33.59 -6.82
CA PHE A 252 24.51 -33.63 -8.18
C PHE A 252 23.89 -34.80 -8.98
N PRO A 253 22.64 -34.64 -9.46
CA PRO A 253 22.01 -35.64 -10.31
C PRO A 253 22.78 -35.84 -11.62
N SER A 254 23.32 -34.74 -12.16
CA SER A 254 24.23 -34.75 -13.29
C SER A 254 25.68 -34.75 -12.78
N ARG A 255 26.31 -35.93 -12.82
CA ARG A 255 27.70 -36.13 -12.39
C ARG A 255 28.47 -37.02 -13.35
N ASP A 256 29.76 -36.71 -13.49
CA ASP A 256 30.69 -37.47 -14.31
C ASP A 256 32.09 -37.45 -13.67
N CYS A 257 33.00 -38.28 -14.19
CA CYS A 257 34.34 -38.45 -13.68
C CYS A 257 35.37 -38.57 -14.82
N VAL A 258 36.57 -38.04 -14.56
CA VAL A 258 37.76 -38.20 -15.40
C VAL A 258 38.91 -38.62 -14.50
N THR A 259 39.60 -39.69 -14.88
CA THR A 259 40.84 -40.11 -14.25
C THR A 259 42.01 -39.68 -15.11
N MET A 260 43.02 -39.09 -14.48
CA MET A 260 44.23 -38.62 -15.16
C MET A 260 45.46 -39.25 -14.55
N VAL A 261 46.33 -39.81 -15.39
CA VAL A 261 47.64 -40.30 -14.94
C VAL A 261 48.55 -39.12 -14.58
N ARG A 262 49.71 -39.41 -14.00
CA ARG A 262 50.74 -38.37 -13.80
C ARG A 262 51.17 -37.76 -15.15
N PRO A 263 51.36 -36.43 -15.25
CA PRO A 263 51.78 -35.79 -16.50
C PRO A 263 53.18 -36.20 -16.98
N VAL A 264 54.11 -36.37 -16.03
CA VAL A 264 55.49 -36.79 -16.25
C VAL A 264 55.94 -37.69 -15.08
N ASN A 265 56.93 -38.54 -15.31
CA ASN A 265 57.46 -39.44 -14.28
C ASN A 265 58.67 -38.83 -13.54
N ASP A 266 59.35 -37.85 -14.14
CA ASP A 266 60.50 -37.17 -13.55
C ASP A 266 60.04 -36.06 -12.59
N GLU A 267 60.48 -36.13 -11.33
CA GLU A 267 60.09 -35.18 -10.28
C GLU A 267 60.63 -33.76 -10.50
N SER A 268 61.76 -33.59 -11.19
CA SER A 268 62.28 -32.26 -11.55
C SER A 268 61.41 -31.60 -12.61
N LEU A 269 61.02 -32.36 -13.64
CA LEU A 269 60.10 -31.90 -14.68
C LEU A 269 58.69 -31.68 -14.12
N LEU A 270 58.27 -32.46 -13.12
CA LEU A 270 56.97 -32.29 -12.47
C LEU A 270 56.89 -30.99 -11.65
N ARG A 271 57.98 -30.58 -11.00
CA ARG A 271 58.06 -29.28 -10.30
C ARG A 271 58.00 -28.10 -11.25
N ASP A 272 58.52 -28.27 -12.47
CA ASP A 272 58.52 -27.26 -13.53
C ASP A 272 57.45 -27.51 -14.60
N LEU A 273 56.40 -28.27 -14.25
CA LEU A 273 55.35 -28.70 -15.19
C LEU A 273 54.71 -27.54 -15.95
N PHE A 274 54.65 -26.36 -15.34
CA PHE A 274 54.08 -25.16 -15.94
C PHE A 274 54.83 -24.68 -17.19
N HIS A 275 56.14 -24.88 -17.26
CA HIS A 275 56.98 -24.50 -18.40
C HIS A 275 57.20 -25.65 -19.40
N GLN A 276 56.78 -26.87 -19.04
CA GLN A 276 56.91 -28.02 -19.94
C GLN A 276 55.91 -27.90 -21.12
N PRO A 277 56.35 -28.11 -22.36
CA PRO A 277 55.46 -28.08 -23.52
C PRO A 277 54.46 -29.23 -23.45
N PHE A 278 53.21 -29.01 -23.88
CA PHE A 278 52.16 -30.03 -23.82
C PHE A 278 52.55 -31.33 -24.55
N THR A 279 53.33 -31.25 -25.62
CA THR A 279 53.84 -32.39 -26.39
C THR A 279 54.89 -33.24 -25.64
N SER A 280 55.57 -32.71 -24.61
CA SER A 280 56.52 -33.50 -23.80
C SER A 280 55.86 -34.30 -22.69
N LEU A 281 54.58 -34.03 -22.40
CA LEU A 281 53.81 -34.77 -21.41
C LEU A 281 53.51 -36.19 -21.90
N ARG A 282 53.22 -37.11 -20.98
CA ARG A 282 52.87 -38.49 -21.32
C ARG A 282 51.67 -38.56 -22.27
N GLU A 283 51.71 -39.51 -23.21
CA GLU A 283 50.67 -39.66 -24.23
C GLU A 283 49.31 -39.95 -23.61
N GLU A 284 49.25 -40.81 -22.58
CA GLU A 284 47.99 -41.08 -21.88
C GLU A 284 47.44 -39.84 -21.20
N PHE A 285 48.32 -39.02 -20.60
CA PHE A 285 47.91 -37.76 -19.96
C PHE A 285 47.32 -36.78 -20.98
N ARG A 286 47.94 -36.65 -22.15
CA ARG A 286 47.44 -35.77 -23.23
C ARG A 286 46.06 -36.24 -23.70
N ALA A 287 45.89 -37.53 -23.94
CA ALA A 287 44.60 -38.10 -24.34
C ALA A 287 43.50 -37.83 -23.30
N GLN A 288 43.81 -38.01 -22.01
CA GLN A 288 42.88 -37.73 -20.91
C GLN A 288 42.61 -36.23 -20.73
N ALA A 289 43.58 -35.36 -21.04
CA ALA A 289 43.38 -33.92 -21.02
C ALA A 289 42.44 -33.46 -22.15
N GLU A 290 42.54 -34.07 -23.34
CA GLU A 290 41.58 -33.84 -24.43
C GLU A 290 40.18 -34.38 -24.10
N GLU A 291 40.09 -35.56 -23.47
CA GLU A 291 38.82 -36.09 -22.96
C GLU A 291 38.19 -35.13 -21.95
N LEU A 292 38.99 -34.57 -21.03
CA LEU A 292 38.52 -33.59 -20.06
C LEU A 292 37.96 -32.33 -20.75
N LYS A 293 38.67 -31.78 -21.74
CA LYS A 293 38.20 -30.62 -22.51
C LYS A 293 36.87 -30.91 -23.20
N LEU A 294 36.74 -32.08 -23.83
CA LEU A 294 35.50 -32.51 -24.48
C LEU A 294 34.35 -32.65 -23.49
N LYS A 295 34.58 -33.24 -22.32
CA LYS A 295 33.54 -33.35 -21.28
C LYS A 295 33.12 -31.98 -20.76
N VAL A 296 34.08 -31.09 -20.48
CA VAL A 296 33.77 -29.72 -20.06
C VAL A 296 32.96 -29.00 -21.15
N SER A 297 33.32 -29.15 -22.42
CA SER A 297 32.59 -28.51 -23.52
C SER A 297 31.20 -29.09 -23.73
N GLN A 298 30.95 -30.37 -23.45
CA GLN A 298 29.64 -31.00 -23.57
C GLN A 298 28.72 -30.72 -22.38
N LEU A 299 29.28 -30.70 -21.17
CA LEU A 299 28.51 -30.54 -19.94
C LEU A 299 28.19 -29.08 -19.62
N LEU A 300 29.06 -28.13 -20.02
CA LEU A 300 28.89 -26.73 -19.65
C LEU A 300 27.58 -26.16 -20.21
N LYS A 301 26.76 -25.61 -19.32
CA LYS A 301 25.52 -24.90 -19.63
C LYS A 301 25.59 -23.47 -19.12
N PRO A 302 24.81 -22.53 -19.67
CA PRO A 302 24.65 -21.23 -19.04
C PRO A 302 24.10 -21.38 -17.62
N LYS A 303 24.57 -20.56 -16.68
CA LYS A 303 24.07 -20.54 -15.31
C LYS A 303 22.60 -20.11 -15.33
N GLN A 304 21.78 -20.89 -14.64
CA GLN A 304 20.36 -20.64 -14.48
C GLN A 304 20.00 -20.62 -13.00
N MET A 305 19.00 -19.81 -12.67
CA MET A 305 18.35 -19.77 -11.36
C MET A 305 16.85 -19.63 -11.62
N MET A 306 16.02 -20.51 -11.02
CA MET A 306 14.57 -20.51 -11.23
C MET A 306 14.16 -20.43 -12.71
N LYS A 307 14.89 -21.14 -13.59
CA LYS A 307 14.72 -21.17 -15.06
C LYS A 307 15.06 -19.86 -15.80
N THR A 308 15.59 -18.85 -15.11
CA THR A 308 16.11 -17.62 -15.71
C THR A 308 17.61 -17.73 -15.93
N LEU A 309 18.08 -17.37 -17.12
CA LEU A 309 19.50 -17.30 -17.46
C LEU A 309 20.14 -16.10 -16.76
N LEU A 310 21.22 -16.32 -16.02
CA LEU A 310 21.93 -15.23 -15.35
C LEU A 310 22.82 -14.46 -16.34
N ASN A 311 22.73 -13.14 -16.30
CA ASN A 311 23.71 -12.22 -16.88
C ASN A 311 24.73 -11.79 -15.81
N GLY A 312 25.73 -10.99 -16.17
CA GLY A 312 26.79 -10.64 -15.24
C GLY A 312 26.39 -9.70 -14.11
N SER A 313 25.45 -8.78 -14.34
CA SER A 313 24.87 -7.96 -13.25
C SER A 313 24.19 -8.84 -12.20
N MET A 314 23.40 -9.82 -12.64
CA MET A 314 22.70 -10.75 -11.75
C MET A 314 23.67 -11.64 -10.96
N VAL A 315 24.77 -12.10 -11.58
CA VAL A 315 25.82 -12.87 -10.88
C VAL A 315 26.49 -12.05 -9.78
N VAL A 316 26.78 -10.75 -10.04
CA VAL A 316 27.37 -9.86 -9.03
C VAL A 316 26.42 -9.65 -7.85
N GLU A 317 25.14 -9.42 -8.12
CA GLU A 317 24.11 -9.28 -7.09
C GLU A 317 23.97 -10.55 -6.24
N LEU A 318 23.99 -11.72 -6.90
CA LEU A 318 23.93 -13.02 -6.24
C LEU A 318 25.15 -13.23 -5.33
N LEU A 319 26.35 -12.97 -5.86
CA LEU A 319 27.62 -13.01 -5.11
C LEU A 319 27.59 -12.08 -3.91
N GLN A 320 27.11 -10.84 -4.08
CA GLN A 320 27.03 -9.86 -3.00
C GLN A 320 26.12 -10.35 -1.89
N SER A 321 24.95 -10.92 -2.24
CA SER A 321 24.03 -11.48 -1.25
C SER A 321 24.67 -12.63 -0.46
N TYR A 322 25.41 -13.52 -1.12
CA TYR A 322 26.09 -14.62 -0.44
C TYR A 322 27.24 -14.14 0.45
N VAL A 323 28.05 -13.21 -0.04
CA VAL A 323 29.16 -12.62 0.72
C VAL A 323 28.65 -11.88 1.95
N ASP A 324 27.58 -11.09 1.81
CA ASP A 324 26.93 -10.39 2.94
C ASP A 324 26.51 -11.38 4.03
N ALA A 325 25.83 -12.48 3.65
CA ALA A 325 25.39 -13.50 4.58
C ALA A 325 26.58 -14.20 5.29
N PHE A 326 27.60 -14.61 4.53
CA PHE A 326 28.79 -15.23 5.12
C PHE A 326 29.54 -14.30 6.08
N ASN A 327 29.59 -13.00 5.78
CA ASN A 327 30.24 -12.00 6.62
C ASN A 327 29.43 -11.66 7.87
N SER A 328 28.09 -11.65 7.80
CA SER A 328 27.22 -11.42 8.96
C SER A 328 27.13 -12.63 9.91
N GLY A 329 27.66 -13.79 9.50
CA GLY A 329 27.49 -15.05 10.21
C GLY A 329 26.11 -15.68 10.03
N SER A 330 25.26 -15.08 9.19
CA SER A 330 23.98 -15.65 8.77
C SER A 330 24.24 -16.76 7.75
N VAL A 331 23.32 -17.72 7.66
CA VAL A 331 23.40 -18.71 6.60
C VAL A 331 22.88 -18.08 5.30
N PRO A 332 23.63 -18.13 4.17
CA PRO A 332 23.13 -17.60 2.90
C PRO A 332 21.86 -18.34 2.53
N VAL A 333 20.77 -17.70 2.11
CA VAL A 333 19.57 -18.40 1.64
C VAL A 333 19.41 -18.19 0.14
N ILE A 334 19.30 -19.26 -0.65
CA ILE A 334 19.30 -19.17 -2.13
C ILE A 334 18.11 -18.35 -2.62
N THR A 335 16.92 -18.60 -2.06
CA THR A 335 15.68 -17.89 -2.44
C THR A 335 15.76 -16.40 -2.08
N SER A 336 16.26 -16.04 -0.90
CA SER A 336 16.40 -14.62 -0.53
C SER A 336 17.45 -13.89 -1.38
N ALA A 337 18.53 -14.58 -1.75
CA ALA A 337 19.51 -14.04 -2.67
C ALA A 337 18.92 -13.84 -4.07
N TRP A 338 18.08 -14.77 -4.52
CA TRP A 338 17.34 -14.65 -5.78
C TRP A 338 16.30 -13.52 -5.74
N ASP A 339 15.54 -13.38 -4.66
CA ASP A 339 14.56 -12.30 -4.49
C ASP A 339 15.25 -10.93 -4.54
N ARG A 340 16.43 -10.80 -3.93
CA ARG A 340 17.23 -9.57 -3.96
C ARG A 340 17.73 -9.25 -5.38
N VAL A 341 18.18 -10.26 -6.14
CA VAL A 341 18.54 -10.10 -7.56
C VAL A 341 17.31 -9.62 -8.33
N LEU A 342 16.18 -10.29 -8.17
CA LEU A 342 14.94 -9.99 -8.88
C LEU A 342 14.42 -8.58 -8.59
N GLN A 343 14.46 -8.18 -7.31
CA GLN A 343 14.08 -6.84 -6.87
C GLN A 343 14.96 -5.77 -7.52
N ASN A 344 16.28 -5.96 -7.54
CA ASN A 344 17.18 -4.99 -8.17
C ASN A 344 16.99 -4.92 -9.70
N GLN A 345 16.75 -6.07 -10.35
CA GLN A 345 16.42 -6.10 -11.78
C GLN A 345 15.11 -5.35 -12.07
N LEU A 346 14.09 -5.52 -11.23
CA LEU A 346 12.81 -4.80 -11.34
C LEU A 346 12.98 -3.29 -11.08
N ASP A 347 13.76 -2.90 -10.08
CA ASP A 347 14.08 -1.50 -9.80
C ASP A 347 14.77 -0.84 -11.00
N GLN A 348 15.78 -1.48 -11.57
CA GLN A 348 16.47 -0.99 -12.76
C GLN A 348 15.53 -0.91 -13.97
N ALA A 349 14.73 -1.95 -14.20
CA ALA A 349 13.76 -1.98 -15.30
C ALA A 349 12.70 -0.87 -15.15
N LEU A 350 12.23 -0.61 -13.92
CA LEU A 350 11.29 0.45 -13.61
C LEU A 350 11.88 1.83 -13.92
N GLN A 351 13.13 2.09 -13.52
CA GLN A 351 13.79 3.36 -13.82
C GLN A 351 13.99 3.56 -15.33
N VAL A 352 14.38 2.50 -16.05
CA VAL A 352 14.48 2.53 -17.52
C VAL A 352 13.13 2.82 -18.16
N ALA A 353 12.06 2.15 -17.70
CA ALA A 353 10.70 2.36 -18.19
C ALA A 353 10.21 3.80 -17.94
N LYS A 354 10.41 4.34 -16.73
CA LYS A 354 10.07 5.74 -16.38
C LYS A 354 10.81 6.74 -17.27
N LYS A 355 12.13 6.56 -17.43
CA LYS A 355 12.96 7.45 -18.27
C LYS A 355 12.56 7.38 -19.74
N ALA A 356 12.32 6.18 -20.25
CA ALA A 356 11.87 5.97 -21.63
C ALA A 356 10.50 6.62 -21.88
N PHE A 357 9.56 6.45 -20.95
CA PHE A 357 8.24 7.09 -20.99
C PHE A 357 8.35 8.61 -21.06
N THR A 358 9.02 9.24 -20.08
CA THR A 358 9.13 10.71 -20.00
C THR A 358 9.82 11.29 -21.23
N SER A 359 10.96 10.71 -21.64
CA SER A 359 11.73 11.21 -22.78
C SER A 359 10.93 11.14 -24.08
N ARG A 360 10.17 10.05 -24.28
CA ARG A 360 9.37 9.85 -25.48
C ARG A 360 8.12 10.73 -25.48
N MET A 361 7.42 10.81 -24.35
CA MET A 361 6.24 11.66 -24.19
C MET A 361 6.60 13.13 -24.47
N ASP A 362 7.71 13.62 -23.91
CA ASP A 362 8.20 14.97 -24.17
C ASP A 362 8.54 15.21 -25.65
N ALA A 363 9.20 14.25 -26.31
CA ALA A 363 9.57 14.34 -27.72
C ALA A 363 8.33 14.40 -28.63
N GLU A 364 7.37 13.51 -28.43
CA GLU A 364 6.14 13.41 -29.22
C GLU A 364 5.23 14.64 -29.00
N LEU A 365 5.08 15.08 -27.75
CA LEU A 365 4.32 16.29 -27.43
C LEU A 365 4.96 17.54 -28.04
N ARG A 366 6.29 17.66 -28.02
CA ARG A 366 7.00 18.77 -28.69
C ARG A 366 6.75 18.78 -30.19
N GLN A 367 6.82 17.62 -30.84
CA GLN A 367 6.51 17.52 -32.27
C GLN A 367 5.08 17.95 -32.58
N LYS A 368 4.09 17.53 -31.78
CA LYS A 368 2.68 17.90 -32.00
C LYS A 368 2.37 19.37 -31.70
N LYS A 369 3.07 19.99 -30.73
CA LYS A 369 2.88 21.41 -30.37
C LYS A 369 3.29 22.37 -31.49
N ILE A 370 4.21 21.96 -32.36
CA ILE A 370 4.73 22.80 -33.44
C ILE A 370 3.94 22.49 -34.73
N ARG A 371 3.16 23.47 -35.22
CA ARG A 371 2.59 23.45 -36.58
C ARG A 371 3.00 24.72 -37.31
N GLY A 372 3.97 24.61 -38.21
CA GLY A 372 4.57 25.76 -38.89
C GLY A 372 5.62 26.44 -38.02
N ILE A 373 5.47 27.75 -37.77
CA ILE A 373 6.45 28.58 -37.02
C ILE A 373 5.96 28.87 -35.58
N GLU A 374 4.68 28.65 -35.27
CA GLU A 374 4.07 28.99 -33.97
C GLU A 374 3.70 27.74 -33.17
N GLU A 375 3.90 27.80 -31.86
CA GLU A 375 3.43 26.78 -30.91
C GLU A 375 1.92 26.91 -30.67
N HIS A 376 1.22 25.79 -30.62
CA HIS A 376 -0.22 25.75 -30.40
C HIS A 376 -0.59 24.78 -29.27
N PRO A 377 -1.65 25.07 -28.49
CA PRO A 377 -2.16 24.11 -27.51
C PRO A 377 -2.71 22.87 -28.22
N LEU A 378 -2.55 21.73 -27.55
CA LEU A 378 -3.01 20.43 -28.06
C LEU A 378 -4.46 20.18 -27.62
N GLU A 379 -5.21 19.45 -28.46
CA GLU A 379 -6.49 18.90 -28.03
C GLU A 379 -6.27 17.71 -27.10
N ILE A 380 -7.23 17.43 -26.20
CA ILE A 380 -7.11 16.36 -25.20
C ILE A 380 -6.86 15.01 -25.86
N PHE A 381 -7.59 14.69 -26.93
CA PHE A 381 -7.42 13.42 -27.66
C PHE A 381 -6.00 13.25 -28.25
N GLU A 382 -5.33 14.35 -28.61
CA GLU A 382 -3.96 14.30 -29.14
C GLU A 382 -2.97 13.88 -28.06
N ILE A 383 -3.16 14.36 -26.82
CA ILE A 383 -2.38 14.00 -25.64
C ILE A 383 -2.66 12.54 -25.25
N GLU A 384 -3.92 12.13 -25.18
CA GLU A 384 -4.33 10.76 -24.84
C GLU A 384 -3.76 9.72 -25.81
N THR A 385 -3.72 10.05 -27.11
CA THR A 385 -3.15 9.18 -28.14
C THR A 385 -1.65 8.96 -27.88
N VAL A 386 -0.91 10.03 -27.61
CA VAL A 386 0.53 9.95 -27.32
C VAL A 386 0.77 9.21 -26.01
N TYR A 387 -0.04 9.51 -24.98
CA TYR A 387 0.04 8.83 -23.69
C TYR A 387 -0.14 7.31 -23.83
N THR A 388 -1.17 6.87 -24.56
CA THR A 388 -1.46 5.45 -24.74
C THR A 388 -0.31 4.72 -25.43
N GLN A 389 0.29 5.34 -26.46
CA GLN A 389 1.45 4.79 -27.15
C GLN A 389 2.69 4.72 -26.24
N CYS A 390 2.98 5.78 -25.50
CA CYS A 390 4.12 5.83 -24.59
C CYS A 390 3.96 4.85 -23.41
N ARG A 391 2.74 4.72 -22.88
CA ARG A 391 2.39 3.80 -21.80
C ARG A 391 2.68 2.35 -22.20
N LEU A 392 2.18 1.91 -23.36
CA LEU A 392 2.38 0.54 -23.84
C LEU A 392 3.87 0.18 -23.96
N ILE A 393 4.69 1.11 -24.44
CA ILE A 393 6.13 0.91 -24.60
C ILE A 393 6.83 0.89 -23.24
N ALA A 394 6.40 1.75 -22.29
CA ALA A 394 6.94 1.75 -20.94
C ALA A 394 6.63 0.44 -20.20
N GLU A 395 5.40 -0.05 -20.31
CA GLU A 395 4.98 -1.36 -19.76
C GLU A 395 5.78 -2.50 -20.38
N GLN A 396 5.98 -2.50 -21.72
CA GLN A 396 6.83 -3.49 -22.39
C GLN A 396 8.29 -3.47 -21.92
N ASN A 397 8.85 -2.28 -21.66
CA ASN A 397 10.21 -2.15 -21.15
C ASN A 397 10.39 -2.71 -19.73
N LEU A 398 9.33 -2.69 -18.91
CA LEU A 398 9.28 -3.27 -17.58
C LEU A 398 9.01 -4.79 -17.62
N MET A 399 8.10 -5.22 -18.49
CA MET A 399 7.73 -6.63 -18.71
C MET A 399 8.74 -7.38 -19.58
N ARG A 400 10.03 -7.36 -19.21
CA ARG A 400 11.06 -8.15 -19.90
C ARG A 400 10.83 -9.64 -19.67
N ARG A 401 11.20 -10.46 -20.65
CA ARG A 401 10.92 -11.91 -20.66
C ARG A 401 11.46 -12.63 -19.42
N GLU A 402 12.57 -12.16 -18.87
CA GLU A 402 13.24 -12.69 -17.69
C GLU A 402 12.51 -12.39 -16.37
N LEU A 403 11.59 -11.41 -16.37
CA LEU A 403 10.90 -10.89 -15.18
C LEU A 403 9.41 -11.26 -15.14
N LEU A 404 8.88 -11.85 -16.23
CA LEU A 404 7.45 -12.18 -16.39
C LEU A 404 6.93 -13.23 -15.39
N THR A 405 7.81 -14.07 -14.86
CA THR A 405 7.45 -15.14 -13.92
C THR A 405 7.58 -14.70 -12.45
N SER A 406 7.81 -13.41 -12.20
CA SER A 406 7.98 -12.86 -10.85
C SER A 406 6.66 -12.44 -10.23
N ASP A 407 6.34 -12.99 -9.05
CA ASP A 407 5.23 -12.53 -8.21
C ASP A 407 5.42 -11.08 -7.72
N MET A 408 6.64 -10.54 -7.82
CA MET A 408 6.99 -9.17 -7.43
C MET A 408 6.71 -8.15 -8.54
N LEU A 409 6.35 -8.55 -9.75
CA LEU A 409 6.10 -7.64 -10.87
C LEU A 409 4.84 -6.74 -10.71
N PRO A 410 3.69 -7.20 -10.19
CA PRO A 410 2.48 -6.39 -10.11
C PRO A 410 2.61 -5.07 -9.31
N PRO A 411 3.26 -5.04 -8.13
CA PRO A 411 3.55 -3.77 -7.42
C PRO A 411 4.35 -2.76 -8.24
N TYR A 412 5.30 -3.24 -9.06
CA TYR A 412 6.11 -2.39 -9.92
C TYR A 412 5.31 -1.82 -11.10
N LEU A 413 4.39 -2.60 -11.67
CA LEU A 413 3.45 -2.12 -12.69
C LEU A 413 2.53 -1.04 -12.12
N HIS A 414 2.03 -1.21 -10.90
CA HIS A 414 1.25 -0.18 -10.21
C HIS A 414 2.06 1.10 -10.01
N THR A 415 3.29 0.98 -9.52
CA THR A 415 4.21 2.11 -9.32
C THR A 415 4.54 2.82 -10.63
N LEU A 416 4.68 2.09 -11.74
CA LEU A 416 4.86 2.68 -13.08
C LEU A 416 3.59 3.41 -13.52
N SER A 417 2.41 2.80 -13.33
CA SER A 417 1.11 3.40 -13.65
C SER A 417 0.90 4.72 -12.93
N ASP A 418 1.11 4.76 -11.61
CA ASP A 418 0.97 5.97 -10.79
C ASP A 418 1.89 7.09 -11.30
N TYR A 419 3.14 6.75 -11.63
CA TYR A 419 4.10 7.70 -12.20
C TYR A 419 3.62 8.26 -13.54
N MET A 420 3.12 7.39 -14.44
CA MET A 420 2.63 7.81 -15.77
C MET A 420 1.39 8.69 -15.67
N VAL A 421 0.45 8.37 -14.77
CA VAL A 421 -0.77 9.16 -14.52
C VAL A 421 -0.41 10.53 -13.91
N SER A 422 0.50 10.56 -12.95
CA SER A 422 0.98 11.83 -12.36
C SER A 422 1.62 12.73 -13.41
N PHE A 423 2.47 12.17 -14.28
CA PHE A 423 3.06 12.91 -15.39
C PHE A 423 2.01 13.41 -16.40
N LEU A 424 1.01 12.59 -16.72
CA LEU A 424 -0.10 12.98 -17.59
C LEU A 424 -0.88 14.17 -17.03
N HIS A 425 -1.12 14.20 -15.71
CA HIS A 425 -1.78 15.32 -15.04
C HIS A 425 -0.97 16.63 -15.20
N GLU A 426 0.35 16.57 -14.98
CA GLU A 426 1.23 17.73 -15.19
C GLU A 426 1.21 18.22 -16.64
N VAL A 427 1.13 17.31 -17.61
CA VAL A 427 0.98 17.65 -19.03
C VAL A 427 -0.36 18.36 -19.29
N TYR A 428 -1.45 17.88 -18.70
CA TYR A 428 -2.77 18.53 -18.84
C TYR A 428 -2.77 19.94 -18.27
N GLU A 429 -2.31 20.15 -17.04
CA GLU A 429 -2.26 21.47 -16.41
C GLU A 429 -1.44 22.47 -17.25
N LYS A 430 -0.26 22.05 -17.72
CA LYS A 430 0.57 22.89 -18.59
C LYS A 430 -0.12 23.21 -19.91
N ASN A 431 -0.80 22.24 -20.52
CA ASN A 431 -1.51 22.44 -21.78
C ASN A 431 -2.76 23.33 -21.61
N GLU A 432 -3.48 23.21 -20.50
CA GLU A 432 -4.61 24.08 -20.16
C GLU A 432 -4.17 25.53 -19.98
N SER A 433 -3.13 25.77 -19.18
CA SER A 433 -2.55 27.10 -18.99
C SER A 433 -2.09 27.71 -20.31
N PHE A 434 -1.39 26.92 -21.13
CA PHE A 434 -0.96 27.34 -22.45
C PHE A 434 -2.14 27.63 -23.40
N SER A 435 -3.18 26.79 -23.38
CA SER A 435 -4.43 26.98 -24.13
C SER A 435 -5.10 28.30 -23.75
N THR A 436 -5.15 28.64 -22.47
CA THR A 436 -5.70 29.91 -21.99
C THR A 436 -4.93 31.07 -22.60
N VAL A 437 -3.60 31.09 -22.45
CA VAL A 437 -2.74 32.19 -22.94
C VAL A 437 -2.85 32.38 -24.45
N CYS A 438 -2.78 31.30 -25.22
CA CYS A 438 -2.87 31.36 -26.68
C CYS A 438 -4.24 31.85 -27.16
N ASN A 439 -5.32 31.34 -26.58
CA ASN A 439 -6.67 31.72 -26.99
C ASN A 439 -7.03 33.16 -26.58
N THR A 440 -6.56 33.64 -25.41
CA THR A 440 -6.74 35.05 -25.02
C THR A 440 -6.02 35.97 -26.00
N LYS A 441 -4.75 35.68 -26.34
CA LYS A 441 -4.00 36.45 -27.35
C LYS A 441 -4.67 36.44 -28.73
N LEU A 442 -5.25 35.30 -29.12
CA LEU A 442 -5.97 35.17 -30.38
C LEU A 442 -7.23 36.06 -30.39
N LEU A 443 -8.05 36.01 -29.34
CA LEU A 443 -9.25 36.85 -29.22
C LEU A 443 -8.90 38.34 -29.21
N ASP A 444 -7.87 38.75 -28.47
CA ASP A 444 -7.41 40.15 -28.46
C ASP A 444 -6.99 40.60 -29.87
N LYS A 445 -6.29 39.75 -30.61
CA LYS A 445 -5.85 40.03 -31.98
C LYS A 445 -7.04 40.15 -32.94
N LEU A 446 -8.02 39.24 -32.85
CA LEU A 446 -9.22 39.24 -33.68
C LEU A 446 -10.12 40.44 -33.35
N TYR A 447 -10.31 40.75 -32.07
CA TYR A 447 -11.12 41.87 -31.62
C TYR A 447 -10.53 43.22 -32.02
N ARG A 448 -9.20 43.40 -31.91
CA ARG A 448 -8.51 44.63 -32.38
C ARG A 448 -8.62 44.84 -33.88
N LYS A 449 -8.63 43.76 -34.68
CA LYS A 449 -8.76 43.82 -36.14
C LYS A 449 -10.20 44.02 -36.62
N SER A 450 -11.17 43.80 -35.74
CA SER A 450 -12.58 43.94 -36.07
C SER A 450 -12.93 45.43 -36.26
N PRO A 451 -13.58 45.83 -37.38
CA PRO A 451 -13.89 47.22 -37.66
C PRO A 451 -14.79 47.80 -36.57
N LYS A 452 -14.33 48.87 -35.93
CA LYS A 452 -15.17 49.69 -35.03
C LYS A 452 -15.97 50.64 -35.93
N GLU A 453 -17.23 50.33 -36.20
CA GLU A 453 -18.14 51.30 -36.79
C GLU A 453 -18.31 52.47 -35.82
N LEU A 454 -17.61 53.57 -36.06
CA LEU A 454 -17.84 54.82 -35.35
C LEU A 454 -19.23 55.31 -35.74
N VAL A 455 -20.17 55.22 -34.79
CA VAL A 455 -21.49 55.85 -34.89
C VAL A 455 -21.29 57.35 -35.10
N LYS A 456 -21.46 57.79 -36.35
CA LYS A 456 -21.50 59.21 -36.72
C LYS A 456 -22.95 59.67 -36.67
N SER A 457 -23.41 60.16 -35.53
CA SER A 457 -24.21 61.40 -35.42
C SER A 457 -24.74 61.60 -34.00
N GLN A 458 -24.70 62.84 -33.55
CA GLN A 458 -25.13 63.27 -32.23
C GLN A 458 -26.60 63.71 -32.29
N GLN A 459 -27.56 62.80 -32.44
CA GLN A 459 -28.96 63.14 -32.22
C GLN A 459 -29.80 61.86 -32.03
N ASP A 460 -30.53 61.84 -30.92
CA ASP A 460 -31.67 60.97 -30.62
C ASP A 460 -31.43 59.49 -30.28
N THR A 461 -32.41 58.99 -29.53
CA THR A 461 -32.50 57.67 -28.87
C THR A 461 -32.45 56.48 -29.83
N GLU A 462 -32.54 56.72 -31.15
CA GLU A 462 -32.36 55.71 -32.21
C GLU A 462 -30.92 55.17 -32.27
N ASN A 463 -29.93 55.90 -31.72
CA ASN A 463 -28.52 55.48 -31.71
C ASN A 463 -28.18 54.33 -30.73
N LEU A 464 -29.03 54.02 -29.74
CA LEU A 464 -28.71 52.96 -28.76
C LEU A 464 -28.90 51.56 -29.35
N GLU A 465 -29.99 51.36 -30.08
CA GLU A 465 -30.29 50.09 -30.74
C GLU A 465 -29.22 49.77 -31.79
N GLU A 466 -28.82 50.76 -32.60
CA GLU A 466 -27.72 50.63 -33.55
C GLU A 466 -26.36 50.35 -32.88
N LEU A 467 -26.06 50.97 -31.73
CA LEU A 467 -24.83 50.69 -30.98
C LEU A 467 -24.80 49.26 -30.41
N LEU A 468 -25.94 48.77 -29.91
CA LEU A 468 -26.04 47.41 -29.38
C LEU A 468 -26.00 46.37 -30.51
N ILE A 469 -26.65 46.64 -31.65
CA ILE A 469 -26.63 45.78 -32.83
C ILE A 469 -25.21 45.72 -33.43
N SER A 470 -24.54 46.86 -33.61
CA SER A 470 -23.17 46.91 -34.13
C SER A 470 -22.19 46.18 -33.19
N SER A 471 -22.29 46.38 -31.88
CA SER A 471 -21.49 45.65 -30.89
C SER A 471 -21.77 44.14 -30.92
N ARG A 472 -23.03 43.72 -31.08
CA ARG A 472 -23.40 42.31 -31.23
C ARG A 472 -22.81 41.70 -32.49
N ASN A 473 -22.95 42.37 -33.63
CA ASN A 473 -22.42 41.93 -34.91
C ASN A 473 -20.89 41.81 -34.88
N GLN A 474 -20.22 42.76 -34.22
CA GLN A 474 -18.78 42.74 -34.01
C GLN A 474 -18.34 41.49 -33.22
N LEU A 475 -18.99 41.22 -32.08
CA LEU A 475 -18.69 40.04 -31.26
C LEU A 475 -19.03 38.74 -31.97
N GLN A 476 -20.11 38.70 -32.76
CA GLN A 476 -20.47 37.54 -33.56
C GLN A 476 -19.45 37.24 -34.66
N ALA A 477 -18.93 38.28 -35.35
CA ALA A 477 -17.88 38.13 -36.35
C ALA A 477 -16.56 37.61 -35.74
N VAL A 478 -16.17 38.15 -34.58
CA VAL A 478 -14.98 37.71 -33.84
C VAL A 478 -15.15 36.26 -33.36
N THR A 479 -16.34 35.91 -32.85
CA THR A 479 -16.64 34.55 -32.40
C THR A 479 -16.50 33.53 -33.53
N LYS A 480 -17.06 33.83 -34.71
CA LYS A 480 -16.96 32.94 -35.88
C LYS A 480 -15.51 32.70 -36.29
N GLN A 481 -14.71 33.76 -36.40
CA GLN A 481 -13.28 33.63 -36.74
C GLN A 481 -12.49 32.90 -35.65
N TYR A 482 -12.86 33.09 -34.39
CA TYR A 482 -12.23 32.41 -33.27
C TYR A 482 -12.54 30.92 -33.28
N GLU A 483 -13.78 30.50 -33.50
CA GLU A 483 -14.16 29.08 -33.54
C GLU A 483 -13.41 28.28 -34.62
N GLU A 484 -13.07 28.93 -35.74
CA GLU A 484 -12.29 28.33 -36.83
C GLU A 484 -10.79 28.15 -36.48
N LEU A 485 -10.25 29.00 -35.62
CA LEU A 485 -8.80 29.08 -35.34
C LEU A 485 -8.40 28.54 -33.96
N ALA A 486 -9.31 28.57 -32.99
CA ALA A 486 -9.03 28.27 -31.59
C ALA A 486 -8.81 26.78 -31.37
N LYS A 487 -7.85 26.47 -30.48
CA LYS A 487 -7.45 25.10 -30.16
C LYS A 487 -7.27 24.90 -28.67
N GLY A 488 -7.34 23.63 -28.29
CA GLY A 488 -7.06 23.18 -26.95
C GLY A 488 -8.26 23.25 -26.00
N PRO A 489 -8.08 22.72 -24.78
CA PRO A 489 -9.18 22.44 -23.86
C PRO A 489 -9.93 23.70 -23.41
N ASN A 490 -9.22 24.81 -23.21
CA ASN A 490 -9.80 26.03 -22.64
C ASN A 490 -10.44 26.97 -23.67
N LYS A 491 -10.52 26.58 -24.96
CA LYS A 491 -11.03 27.48 -26.01
C LYS A 491 -12.45 27.98 -25.75
N LYS A 492 -13.34 27.13 -25.23
CA LYS A 492 -14.72 27.53 -24.91
C LYS A 492 -14.79 28.39 -23.65
N LEU A 493 -14.01 28.04 -22.62
CA LEU A 493 -13.94 28.80 -21.37
C LEU A 493 -13.47 30.24 -21.62
N VAL A 494 -12.36 30.39 -22.35
CA VAL A 494 -11.78 31.70 -22.69
C VAL A 494 -12.74 32.53 -23.53
N LEU A 495 -13.40 31.94 -24.52
CA LEU A 495 -14.43 32.61 -25.30
C LEU A 495 -15.59 33.09 -24.43
N GLY A 496 -16.08 32.25 -23.53
CA GLY A 496 -17.15 32.61 -22.59
C GLY A 496 -16.77 33.80 -21.70
N CYS A 497 -15.57 33.79 -21.11
CA CYS A 497 -15.07 34.90 -20.32
C CYS A 497 -14.93 36.19 -21.14
N PHE A 498 -14.39 36.09 -22.34
CA PHE A 498 -14.22 37.22 -23.26
C PHE A 498 -15.57 37.84 -23.65
N LEU A 499 -16.54 37.01 -24.06
CA LEU A 499 -17.88 37.47 -24.44
C LEU A 499 -18.60 38.10 -23.24
N ALA A 500 -18.51 37.51 -22.06
CA ALA A 500 -19.09 38.08 -20.85
C ALA A 500 -18.51 39.47 -20.54
N GLN A 501 -17.18 39.60 -20.57
CA GLN A 501 -16.49 40.86 -20.31
C GLN A 501 -16.89 41.95 -21.31
N HIS A 502 -16.87 41.65 -22.61
CA HIS A 502 -17.17 42.64 -23.65
C HIS A 502 -18.66 42.95 -23.78
N ALA A 503 -19.56 41.98 -23.52
CA ALA A 503 -20.99 42.24 -23.45
C ALA A 503 -21.34 43.20 -22.30
N VAL A 504 -20.73 43.00 -21.12
CA VAL A 504 -20.91 43.92 -19.98
C VAL A 504 -20.38 45.31 -20.33
N GLN A 505 -19.21 45.43 -20.96
CA GLN A 505 -18.69 46.73 -21.40
C GLN A 505 -19.61 47.44 -22.39
N ALA A 506 -20.16 46.72 -23.37
CA ALA A 506 -21.11 47.28 -24.34
C ALA A 506 -22.41 47.76 -23.67
N LEU A 507 -22.95 46.96 -22.73
CA LEU A 507 -24.13 47.34 -21.95
C LEU A 507 -23.87 48.57 -21.07
N CYS A 508 -22.72 48.64 -20.39
CA CYS A 508 -22.33 49.80 -19.59
C CYS A 508 -22.18 51.06 -20.45
N ALA A 509 -21.56 50.94 -21.62
CA ALA A 509 -21.42 52.05 -22.56
C ALA A 509 -22.79 52.53 -23.07
N GLY A 510 -23.67 51.59 -23.45
CA GLY A 510 -25.05 51.90 -23.83
C GLY A 510 -25.86 52.56 -22.71
N ALA A 511 -25.76 52.05 -21.48
CA ALA A 511 -26.42 52.63 -20.31
C ALA A 511 -25.91 54.05 -19.98
N ALA A 512 -24.61 54.29 -20.14
CA ALA A 512 -24.03 55.63 -19.98
C ALA A 512 -24.55 56.62 -21.03
N ALA A 513 -24.65 56.19 -22.30
CA ALA A 513 -25.23 56.99 -23.38
C ALA A 513 -26.72 57.31 -23.11
N LEU A 514 -27.49 56.31 -22.68
CA LEU A 514 -28.92 56.47 -22.32
C LEU A 514 -29.09 57.47 -21.16
N LYS A 515 -28.29 57.33 -20.09
CA LYS A 515 -28.30 58.27 -18.96
C LYS A 515 -27.96 59.69 -19.40
N GLY A 516 -27.01 59.86 -20.32
CA GLY A 516 -26.68 61.16 -20.91
C GLY A 516 -27.85 61.76 -21.69
N ALA A 517 -28.54 60.96 -22.51
CA ALA A 517 -29.70 61.40 -23.27
C ALA A 517 -30.89 61.81 -22.37
N PHE A 518 -31.19 61.01 -21.33
CA PHE A 518 -32.25 61.34 -20.37
C PHE A 518 -31.98 62.63 -19.59
N ARG A 519 -30.74 62.83 -19.11
CA ARG A 519 -30.35 64.08 -18.44
C ARG A 519 -30.54 65.30 -19.33
N LYS A 520 -30.25 65.18 -20.63
CA LYS A 520 -30.46 66.27 -21.59
C LYS A 520 -31.95 66.60 -21.77
N LYS A 521 -32.82 65.58 -21.88
CA LYS A 521 -34.28 65.77 -21.93
C LYS A 521 -34.84 66.33 -20.63
N GLU A 522 -34.34 65.87 -19.49
CA GLU A 522 -34.71 66.37 -18.16
C GLU A 522 -34.38 67.87 -18.03
N SER A 523 -33.18 68.29 -18.45
CA SER A 523 -32.80 69.72 -18.49
C SER A 523 -33.75 70.54 -19.38
N GLN A 524 -34.12 70.04 -20.56
CA GLN A 524 -35.05 70.73 -21.46
C GLN A 524 -36.47 70.84 -20.88
N CYS A 525 -36.94 69.81 -20.16
CA CYS A 525 -38.22 69.86 -19.46
C CYS A 525 -38.18 70.83 -18.27
N GLN A 526 -37.08 70.85 -17.53
CA GLN A 526 -36.90 71.75 -16.40
C GLN A 526 -36.93 73.22 -16.84
N GLU A 527 -36.24 73.56 -17.93
CA GLU A 527 -36.32 74.91 -18.53
C GLU A 527 -37.76 75.32 -18.90
N LYS A 528 -38.56 74.38 -19.44
CA LYS A 528 -39.97 74.64 -19.77
C LYS A 528 -40.84 74.82 -18.52
N ILE A 529 -40.59 74.06 -17.46
CA ILE A 529 -41.31 74.17 -16.18
C ILE A 529 -41.03 75.54 -15.53
N ASP A 530 -39.78 75.99 -15.54
CA ASP A 530 -39.39 77.26 -14.94
C ASP A 530 -40.00 78.46 -15.73
N ALA A 531 -40.08 78.35 -17.06
CA ALA A 531 -40.80 79.32 -17.90
C ALA A 531 -42.32 79.37 -17.57
N ALA A 532 -42.96 78.22 -17.37
CA ALA A 532 -44.37 78.14 -17.00
C ALA A 532 -44.64 78.71 -15.60
N ARG A 533 -43.74 78.48 -14.64
CA ARG A 533 -43.83 79.04 -13.28
C ARG A 533 -43.76 80.56 -13.28
N GLN A 534 -42.86 81.17 -14.06
CA GLN A 534 -42.80 82.63 -14.20
C GLN A 534 -44.11 83.21 -14.76
N ALA A 535 -44.72 82.55 -15.75
CA ALA A 535 -46.01 82.97 -16.29
C ALA A 535 -47.15 82.90 -15.28
N LEU A 536 -47.16 81.88 -14.41
CA LEU A 536 -48.16 81.73 -13.34
C LEU A 536 -48.08 82.87 -12.32
N THR A 537 -46.88 83.18 -11.82
CA THR A 537 -46.67 84.29 -10.86
C THR A 537 -47.10 85.65 -11.42
N ALA A 538 -46.91 85.88 -12.71
CA ALA A 538 -47.37 87.11 -13.38
C ALA A 538 -48.91 87.19 -13.53
N SER A 539 -49.60 86.05 -13.52
CA SER A 539 -51.07 85.99 -13.55
C SER A 539 -51.66 86.21 -12.14
N GLU A 540 -51.03 85.62 -11.12
CA GLU A 540 -51.45 85.79 -9.71
C GLU A 540 -51.35 87.25 -9.24
N SER A 541 -50.31 87.98 -9.63
CA SER A 541 -50.16 89.40 -9.30
C SER A 541 -51.29 90.26 -9.91
N LYS A 542 -51.78 89.91 -11.11
CA LYS A 542 -52.91 90.58 -11.75
C LYS A 542 -54.23 90.28 -11.03
N ALA A 543 -54.43 89.04 -10.59
CA ALA A 543 -55.63 88.63 -9.85
C ALA A 543 -55.71 89.30 -8.47
N SER A 544 -54.57 89.49 -7.79
CA SER A 544 -54.49 90.21 -6.51
C SER A 544 -54.95 91.66 -6.63
N ALA A 545 -54.46 92.39 -7.64
CA ALA A 545 -54.84 93.78 -7.87
C ALA A 545 -56.35 93.95 -8.15
N ALA A 546 -56.98 92.98 -8.82
CA ALA A 546 -58.42 92.99 -9.09
C ALA A 546 -59.27 92.78 -7.81
N ARG A 547 -58.78 92.00 -6.84
CA ARG A 547 -59.47 91.81 -5.55
C ARG A 547 -59.50 93.09 -4.71
N GLU A 548 -58.41 93.85 -4.71
CA GLU A 548 -58.28 95.08 -3.93
C GLU A 548 -59.27 96.17 -4.39
N ILE A 549 -59.55 96.24 -5.70
CA ILE A 549 -60.56 97.13 -6.28
C ILE A 549 -61.99 96.75 -5.86
N LEU A 550 -62.28 95.46 -5.70
CA LEU A 550 -63.61 94.97 -5.29
C LEU A 550 -63.91 95.24 -3.81
N ASP A 551 -62.90 95.18 -2.94
CA ASP A 551 -63.10 95.48 -1.51
C ASP A 551 -63.37 96.98 -1.27
N GLN A 552 -62.77 97.88 -2.06
CA GLN A 552 -63.10 99.31 -2.03
C GLN A 552 -64.57 99.60 -2.42
N GLN A 553 -65.16 98.79 -3.31
CA GLN A 553 -66.58 98.97 -3.69
C GLN A 553 -67.53 98.57 -2.57
N LYS A 554 -67.24 97.50 -1.82
CA LYS A 554 -68.04 97.04 -0.67
C LYS A 554 -68.17 98.11 0.42
N GLU A 555 -67.10 98.84 0.68
CA GLU A 555 -67.06 99.88 1.71
C GLU A 555 -67.96 101.09 1.37
N SER A 556 -68.17 101.37 0.07
CA SER A 556 -69.07 102.43 -0.39
C SER A 556 -70.56 102.07 -0.17
N TYR A 557 -70.93 100.80 -0.35
CA TYR A 557 -72.31 100.33 -0.12
C TYR A 557 -72.69 100.34 1.36
N HIS A 558 -71.73 100.15 2.26
CA HIS A 558 -71.97 100.19 3.71
C HIS A 558 -72.33 101.61 4.19
N ARG A 559 -71.74 102.66 3.62
CA ARG A 559 -72.08 104.06 3.94
C ARG A 559 -73.47 104.48 3.46
N ALA A 560 -73.96 103.91 2.35
CA ALA A 560 -75.29 104.20 1.82
C ALA A 560 -76.43 103.63 2.69
N LEU A 561 -76.20 102.49 3.37
CA LEU A 561 -77.16 101.88 4.29
C LEU A 561 -77.29 102.64 5.63
N GLN A 562 -76.23 103.32 6.05
CA GLN A 562 -76.19 104.07 7.31
C GLN A 562 -77.15 105.29 7.28
N GLY A 563 -77.29 105.99 6.15
CA GLY A 563 -78.22 107.12 5.99
C GLY A 563 -79.71 106.75 5.84
N ILE A 564 -80.03 105.46 5.66
CA ILE A 564 -81.42 104.96 5.73
C ILE A 564 -81.80 104.67 7.18
N SER A 565 -80.85 104.19 8.00
CA SER A 565 -81.05 103.92 9.42
C SER A 565 -81.29 105.20 10.25
N GLU A 566 -80.70 106.34 9.90
CA GLU A 566 -80.87 107.61 10.62
C GLU A 566 -82.28 108.21 10.46
N ARG A 567 -82.94 108.02 9.32
CA ARG A 567 -84.33 108.46 9.10
C ARG A 567 -85.36 107.66 9.90
N MET A 568 -85.09 106.38 10.14
CA MET A 568 -85.91 105.50 11.01
C MET A 568 -85.82 105.88 12.50
N ILE A 569 -84.74 106.54 12.94
CA ILE A 569 -84.55 106.95 14.33
C ILE A 569 -85.42 108.17 14.68
N GLU A 570 -85.62 109.09 13.74
CA GLU A 570 -86.44 110.29 13.95
C GLU A 570 -87.95 109.95 14.07
N GLU A 571 -88.45 109.01 13.27
CA GLU A 571 -89.84 108.50 13.41
C GLU A 571 -90.06 107.76 14.74
N LYS A 572 -89.03 107.05 15.24
CA LYS A 572 -89.08 106.33 16.52
C LYS A 572 -89.04 107.28 17.74
N LYS A 573 -88.54 108.50 17.58
CA LYS A 573 -88.49 109.53 18.63
C LYS A 573 -89.87 110.15 18.88
N ILE A 574 -90.63 110.42 17.83
CA ILE A 574 -92.02 110.93 17.92
C ILE A 574 -92.91 109.94 18.68
N LEU A 575 -92.75 108.64 18.44
CA LEU A 575 -93.48 107.58 19.16
C LEU A 575 -93.03 107.40 20.62
N ARG A 576 -91.81 107.83 21.00
CA ARG A 576 -91.34 107.77 22.40
C ARG A 576 -91.91 108.89 23.26
N ASP A 577 -92.05 110.09 22.71
CA ASP A 577 -92.67 111.21 23.44
C ASP A 577 -94.14 110.92 23.82
N GLU A 578 -94.87 110.12 23.01
CA GLU A 578 -96.20 109.60 23.34
C GLU A 578 -96.18 108.51 24.44
N ILE A 579 -95.12 107.70 24.53
CA ILE A 579 -94.94 106.66 25.55
C ILE A 579 -94.57 107.28 26.91
N ASP A 580 -93.71 108.29 26.96
CA ASP A 580 -93.32 108.97 28.20
C ASP A 580 -94.52 109.64 28.89
N SER A 581 -95.49 110.14 28.10
CA SER A 581 -96.77 110.65 28.64
C SER A 581 -97.62 109.55 29.30
N LYS A 582 -97.50 108.29 28.86
CA LYS A 582 -98.21 107.13 29.43
C LYS A 582 -97.45 106.53 30.62
N GLU A 583 -96.12 106.61 30.66
CA GLU A 583 -95.32 106.19 31.82
C GLU A 583 -95.59 107.02 33.08
N SER A 584 -95.89 108.33 32.96
CA SER A 584 -96.30 109.15 34.12
C SER A 584 -97.67 108.75 34.71
N GLU A 585 -98.54 108.07 33.95
CA GLU A 585 -99.75 107.44 34.47
C GLU A 585 -99.44 106.12 35.21
N ILE A 586 -98.39 105.40 34.80
CA ILE A 586 -97.92 104.14 35.39
C ILE A 586 -97.19 104.36 36.74
N GLU A 587 -96.43 105.43 36.90
CA GLU A 587 -95.74 105.77 38.15
C GLU A 587 -96.72 105.99 39.33
N ARG A 588 -97.97 106.40 39.05
CA ARG A 588 -99.05 106.44 40.07
C ARG A 588 -99.55 105.06 40.47
N ALA A 589 -99.48 104.08 39.57
CA ALA A 589 -99.85 102.68 39.83
C ALA A 589 -98.74 101.94 40.62
N GLU A 590 -97.47 102.29 40.45
CA GLU A 590 -96.34 101.67 41.16
C GLU A 590 -96.37 101.92 42.69
N LYS A 591 -96.80 103.10 43.15
CA LYS A 591 -97.04 103.36 44.59
C LYS A 591 -98.14 102.48 45.20
N GLN A 592 -98.99 101.87 44.39
CA GLN A 592 -100.03 100.94 44.83
C GLN A 592 -99.51 99.49 44.87
N ILE A 593 -98.51 99.16 44.06
CA ILE A 593 -97.84 97.84 43.98
C ILE A 593 -96.85 97.62 45.14
N GLU A 594 -96.26 98.67 45.69
CA GLU A 594 -95.35 98.60 46.85
C GLU A 594 -96.04 98.03 48.11
N ARG A 595 -97.36 98.24 48.28
CA ARG A 595 -98.15 97.59 49.34
C ARG A 595 -98.41 96.09 49.10
N VAL A 596 -98.42 95.65 47.85
CA VAL A 596 -98.69 94.26 47.46
C VAL A 596 -97.42 93.40 47.57
N SER A 597 -96.24 93.97 47.35
CA SER A 597 -94.96 93.25 47.42
C SER A 597 -94.57 92.77 48.82
N SER A 598 -95.10 93.38 49.88
CA SER A 598 -94.90 92.92 51.27
C SER A 598 -95.64 91.62 51.58
N ILE A 599 -96.71 91.29 50.86
CA ILE A 599 -97.53 90.09 51.12
C ILE A 599 -96.97 88.86 50.39
N HIS A 600 -96.39 89.04 49.19
CA HIS A 600 -95.86 87.92 48.39
C HIS A 600 -94.50 87.38 48.84
N ALA A 601 -93.76 88.10 49.68
CA ALA A 601 -92.48 87.63 50.22
C ALA A 601 -92.62 86.42 51.17
N GLU A 602 -93.75 86.29 51.89
CA GLU A 602 -94.01 85.16 52.80
C GLU A 602 -94.42 83.87 52.07
N GLU A 603 -94.89 83.96 50.82
CA GLU A 603 -95.45 82.84 50.06
C GLU A 603 -94.38 82.05 49.26
N LEU A 604 -93.27 82.70 48.91
CA LEU A 604 -92.17 82.11 48.14
C LEU A 604 -91.28 81.13 48.94
N ASP A 605 -91.17 81.29 50.26
CA ASP A 605 -90.41 80.38 51.12
C ASP A 605 -91.14 79.04 51.34
N ARG A 606 -92.47 79.00 51.17
CA ARG A 606 -93.30 77.82 51.44
C ARG A 606 -93.25 76.76 50.33
N LEU A 607 -93.00 77.14 49.08
CA LEU A 607 -93.01 76.25 47.91
C LEU A 607 -91.64 75.68 47.53
N ARG A 608 -90.53 76.33 47.92
CA ARG A 608 -89.17 75.76 47.77
C ARG A 608 -89.04 74.41 48.50
N HIS A 609 -89.82 74.19 49.55
CA HIS A 609 -89.87 72.93 50.31
C HIS A 609 -90.59 71.78 49.57
N GLN A 610 -91.45 72.06 48.58
CA GLN A 610 -92.14 71.03 47.78
C GLN A 610 -91.29 70.48 46.62
N LEU A 611 -90.28 71.23 46.18
CA LEU A 611 -89.39 70.85 45.08
C LEU A 611 -88.34 69.78 45.49
N GLU A 612 -88.07 69.66 46.79
CA GLU A 612 -87.06 68.74 47.36
C GLU A 612 -87.60 67.30 47.55
N GLN A 613 -88.92 67.13 47.69
CA GLN A 613 -89.60 65.81 47.80
C GLN A 613 -89.70 65.06 46.45
N VAL A 614 -89.78 65.76 45.32
CA VAL A 614 -89.91 65.15 43.98
C VAL A 614 -88.56 64.61 43.48
N THR A 615 -87.45 65.16 43.94
CA THR A 615 -86.09 64.69 43.60
C THR A 615 -85.72 63.36 44.27
N THR A 616 -86.39 62.98 45.36
CA THR A 616 -86.17 61.71 46.08
C THR A 616 -86.94 60.53 45.48
N GLU A 617 -88.09 60.75 44.82
CA GLU A 617 -88.88 59.69 44.17
C GLU A 617 -88.25 59.20 42.85
N ARG A 618 -87.53 60.08 42.13
CA ARG A 618 -86.81 59.74 40.89
C ARG A 618 -85.65 58.77 41.10
N LYS A 619 -84.98 58.79 42.27
CA LYS A 619 -83.86 57.89 42.62
C LYS A 619 -84.33 56.47 43.02
N SER A 620 -85.60 56.28 43.38
CA SER A 620 -86.15 54.97 43.75
C SER A 620 -86.48 54.10 42.53
N MET A 621 -86.86 54.70 41.39
CA MET A 621 -87.18 53.96 40.15
C MET A 621 -85.96 53.59 39.30
N GLU A 622 -84.81 54.22 39.52
CA GLU A 622 -83.54 53.87 38.84
C GLU A 622 -82.89 52.59 39.41
N ASN A 623 -83.18 52.22 40.67
CA ASN A 623 -82.62 51.03 41.34
C ASN A 623 -83.36 49.71 41.00
N GLU A 624 -84.65 49.74 40.63
CA GLU A 624 -85.40 48.54 40.20
C GLU A 624 -85.03 48.08 38.77
N VAL A 625 -84.46 48.97 37.95
CA VAL A 625 -84.02 48.67 36.57
C VAL A 625 -82.66 47.97 36.53
N GLN A 626 -81.76 48.24 37.49
CA GLN A 626 -80.43 47.60 37.58
C GLN A 626 -80.50 46.13 38.07
N GLU A 627 -81.51 45.76 38.87
CA GLU A 627 -81.71 44.40 39.38
C GLU A 627 -82.20 43.41 38.30
N SER A 628 -82.79 43.93 37.23
CA SER A 628 -83.22 43.18 36.02
C SER A 628 -82.03 42.80 35.11
N GLU A 629 -80.99 43.64 35.03
CA GLU A 629 -79.82 43.40 34.19
C GLU A 629 -78.85 42.34 34.79
N PHE A 630 -78.81 42.21 36.12
CA PHE A 630 -78.03 41.18 36.82
C PHE A 630 -78.51 39.74 36.48
N LYS A 631 -79.82 39.55 36.23
CA LYS A 631 -80.38 38.26 35.78
C LYS A 631 -79.95 37.89 34.35
N ARG A 632 -79.64 38.86 33.48
CA ARG A 632 -79.07 38.64 32.13
C ARG A 632 -77.59 38.22 32.18
N GLN A 633 -76.86 38.62 33.22
CA GLN A 633 -75.46 38.27 33.42
C GLN A 633 -75.28 36.80 33.85
N SER A 634 -76.25 36.23 34.55
CA SER A 634 -76.35 34.79 34.84
C SER A 634 -76.41 33.92 33.56
N ALA A 635 -77.01 34.40 32.47
CA ALA A 635 -77.03 33.66 31.21
C ALA A 635 -75.64 33.56 30.52
N ARG A 636 -74.67 34.44 30.85
CA ARG A 636 -73.27 34.28 30.40
C ARG A 636 -72.53 33.14 31.11
N ILE A 637 -73.06 32.66 32.24
CA ILE A 637 -72.60 31.39 32.83
C ILE A 637 -72.91 30.21 31.89
N ALA A 638 -73.89 30.33 30.99
CA ALA A 638 -74.14 29.31 29.95
C ALA A 638 -73.06 29.29 28.84
N THR A 639 -72.42 30.42 28.53
CA THR A 639 -71.24 30.43 27.63
C THR A 639 -70.00 29.80 28.27
N HIS A 640 -69.91 29.79 29.61
CA HIS A 640 -68.90 29.02 30.34
C HIS A 640 -69.13 27.49 30.22
N ARG A 641 -70.36 27.08 29.92
CA ARG A 641 -70.73 25.67 29.64
C ARG A 641 -70.19 25.17 28.30
N GLN A 642 -70.06 26.05 27.31
CA GLN A 642 -69.49 25.76 25.98
C GLN A 642 -67.95 25.63 26.03
N LEU A 643 -67.31 26.26 27.02
CA LEU A 643 -65.88 26.10 27.32
C LEU A 643 -65.59 24.75 28.02
N LEU A 644 -66.52 24.29 28.87
CA LEU A 644 -66.42 22.97 29.52
C LEU A 644 -66.66 21.80 28.55
N GLU A 645 -67.47 21.97 27.51
CA GLU A 645 -67.67 20.96 26.45
C GLU A 645 -66.45 20.80 25.53
N THR A 646 -65.71 21.88 25.27
CA THR A 646 -64.46 21.83 24.51
C THR A 646 -63.31 21.24 25.33
N GLU A 647 -63.23 21.51 26.64
CA GLU A 647 -62.29 20.79 27.52
C GLU A 647 -62.64 19.31 27.69
N ARG A 648 -63.92 18.94 27.74
CA ARG A 648 -64.34 17.54 27.88
C ARG A 648 -63.98 16.70 26.64
N ASN A 649 -64.10 17.26 25.44
CA ASN A 649 -63.65 16.62 24.19
C ASN A 649 -62.12 16.53 24.09
N PHE A 650 -61.38 17.55 24.56
CA PHE A 650 -59.92 17.53 24.61
C PHE A 650 -59.38 16.52 25.65
N HIS A 651 -60.13 16.31 26.74
CA HIS A 651 -59.82 15.30 27.75
C HIS A 651 -60.17 13.88 27.32
N GLU A 652 -61.21 13.66 26.51
CA GLU A 652 -61.49 12.35 25.89
C GLU A 652 -60.44 11.97 24.84
N GLU A 653 -60.02 12.88 23.96
CA GLU A 653 -58.95 12.61 22.98
C GLU A 653 -57.57 12.42 23.63
N ARG A 654 -57.23 13.15 24.71
CA ARG A 654 -56.00 12.90 25.49
C ARG A 654 -56.07 11.61 26.30
N LYS A 655 -57.26 11.14 26.68
CA LYS A 655 -57.45 9.88 27.41
C LYS A 655 -57.36 8.68 26.47
N THR A 656 -57.92 8.75 25.27
CA THR A 656 -57.76 7.72 24.22
C THR A 656 -56.32 7.68 23.68
N LEU A 657 -55.67 8.83 23.50
CA LEU A 657 -54.27 8.87 23.07
C LEU A 657 -53.31 8.38 24.16
N ARG A 658 -53.56 8.69 25.45
CA ARG A 658 -52.80 8.10 26.56
C ARG A 658 -53.09 6.61 26.76
N GLN A 659 -54.32 6.14 26.60
CA GLN A 659 -54.61 4.69 26.65
C GLN A 659 -53.94 3.94 25.51
N ASN A 660 -53.92 4.49 24.29
CA ASN A 660 -53.21 3.89 23.16
C ASN A 660 -51.69 3.94 23.36
N GLN A 661 -51.14 5.03 23.90
CA GLN A 661 -49.71 5.14 24.21
C GLN A 661 -49.30 4.23 25.38
N GLN A 662 -50.19 4.01 26.35
CA GLN A 662 -49.98 3.12 27.49
C GLN A 662 -50.13 1.64 27.11
N GLU A 663 -51.04 1.29 26.18
CA GLU A 663 -51.10 -0.05 25.57
C GLU A 663 -49.89 -0.34 24.67
N LEU A 664 -49.41 0.64 23.90
CA LEU A 664 -48.22 0.47 23.06
C LEU A 664 -46.97 0.31 23.93
N MET A 665 -46.87 1.10 25.01
CA MET A 665 -45.76 1.04 25.96
C MET A 665 -45.82 -0.24 26.81
N GLN A 666 -47.02 -0.74 27.17
CA GLN A 666 -47.15 -2.06 27.80
C GLN A 666 -46.76 -3.18 26.84
N LYS A 667 -47.14 -3.12 25.56
CA LYS A 667 -46.71 -4.12 24.56
C LYS A 667 -45.21 -4.05 24.27
N LEU A 668 -44.61 -2.86 24.29
CA LEU A 668 -43.17 -2.67 24.06
C LEU A 668 -42.35 -3.10 25.28
N VAL A 669 -42.79 -2.78 26.50
CA VAL A 669 -42.22 -3.31 27.75
C VAL A 669 -42.43 -4.81 27.85
N GLU A 670 -43.54 -5.36 27.36
CA GLU A 670 -43.78 -6.82 27.39
C GLU A 670 -42.97 -7.58 26.33
N VAL A 671 -42.66 -6.95 25.19
CA VAL A 671 -41.73 -7.51 24.18
C VAL A 671 -40.27 -7.35 24.63
N GLU A 672 -39.88 -6.21 25.21
CA GLU A 672 -38.55 -6.03 25.82
C GLU A 672 -38.36 -6.91 27.06
N ARG A 673 -39.41 -7.11 27.87
CA ARG A 673 -39.39 -8.05 28.98
C ARG A 673 -39.32 -9.49 28.48
N LYS A 674 -40.03 -9.88 27.43
CA LYS A 674 -39.92 -11.24 26.85
C LYS A 674 -38.58 -11.47 26.15
N LEU A 675 -38.03 -10.47 25.47
CA LEU A 675 -36.71 -10.54 24.84
C LEU A 675 -35.59 -10.51 25.89
N GLY A 676 -35.74 -9.70 26.93
CA GLY A 676 -34.84 -9.63 28.07
C GLY A 676 -34.94 -10.84 29.00
N GLU A 677 -36.12 -11.43 29.17
CA GLU A 677 -36.32 -12.71 29.87
C GLU A 677 -35.74 -13.85 29.04
N GLN A 678 -35.97 -13.92 27.73
CA GLN A 678 -35.33 -14.93 26.89
C GLN A 678 -33.80 -14.77 26.82
N GLN A 679 -33.27 -13.54 26.75
CA GLN A 679 -31.83 -13.29 26.77
C GLN A 679 -31.23 -13.52 28.16
N ALA A 680 -31.93 -13.20 29.25
CA ALA A 680 -31.48 -13.46 30.62
C ALA A 680 -31.65 -14.94 31.01
N GLU A 681 -32.60 -15.66 30.42
CA GLU A 681 -32.82 -17.10 30.60
C GLU A 681 -31.81 -17.90 29.77
N GLN A 682 -31.55 -17.51 28.51
CA GLN A 682 -30.42 -18.05 27.75
C GLN A 682 -29.08 -17.72 28.40
N MET A 683 -28.88 -16.51 28.93
CA MET A 683 -27.63 -16.14 29.60
C MET A 683 -27.50 -16.79 30.98
N ARG A 684 -28.61 -17.04 31.70
CA ARG A 684 -28.62 -17.87 32.91
C ARG A 684 -28.36 -19.34 32.60
N GLU A 685 -28.97 -19.92 31.57
CA GLU A 685 -28.66 -21.28 31.13
C GLU A 685 -27.22 -21.41 30.66
N LEU A 686 -26.66 -20.43 29.92
CA LEU A 686 -25.26 -20.45 29.48
C LEU A 686 -24.30 -20.24 30.66
N PHE A 687 -24.66 -19.43 31.66
CA PHE A 687 -23.89 -19.26 32.88
C PHE A 687 -24.00 -20.47 33.82
N GLN A 688 -25.17 -21.12 33.88
CA GLN A 688 -25.40 -22.36 34.63
C GLN A 688 -24.69 -23.54 33.95
N LEU A 689 -24.73 -23.64 32.62
CA LEU A 689 -23.95 -24.60 31.83
C LEU A 689 -22.45 -24.33 31.88
N LYS A 690 -21.99 -23.07 31.94
CA LYS A 690 -20.58 -22.75 32.20
C LYS A 690 -20.17 -23.03 33.63
N LYS A 691 -21.04 -22.82 34.62
CA LYS A 691 -20.78 -23.12 36.03
C LYS A 691 -20.81 -24.61 36.30
N GLU A 692 -21.75 -25.35 35.71
CA GLU A 692 -21.82 -26.82 35.71
C GLU A 692 -20.72 -27.42 34.84
N GLY A 693 -20.31 -26.76 33.75
CA GLY A 693 -19.17 -27.16 32.93
C GLY A 693 -17.84 -26.95 33.66
N ALA A 694 -17.66 -25.82 34.34
CA ALA A 694 -16.49 -25.57 35.18
C ALA A 694 -16.47 -26.45 36.43
N ALA A 695 -17.63 -26.70 37.06
CA ALA A 695 -17.75 -27.64 38.18
C ALA A 695 -17.54 -29.09 37.72
N ARG A 696 -18.03 -29.49 36.54
CA ARG A 696 -17.75 -30.81 35.98
C ARG A 696 -16.30 -30.93 35.57
N VAL A 697 -15.66 -29.92 34.99
CA VAL A 697 -14.22 -29.94 34.69
C VAL A 697 -13.41 -30.06 35.98
N LEU A 698 -13.75 -29.32 37.04
CA LEU A 698 -13.12 -29.49 38.35
C LEU A 698 -13.39 -30.88 38.95
N GLU A 699 -14.61 -31.40 38.82
CA GLU A 699 -14.98 -32.74 39.29
C GLU A 699 -14.35 -33.85 38.43
N THR A 700 -14.07 -33.62 37.14
CA THR A 700 -13.34 -34.56 36.28
C THR A 700 -11.83 -34.44 36.49
N GLU A 701 -11.31 -33.27 36.83
CA GLU A 701 -9.92 -33.08 37.26
C GLU A 701 -9.69 -33.71 38.64
N ASP A 702 -10.62 -33.55 39.58
CA ASP A 702 -10.59 -34.21 40.89
C ASP A 702 -10.79 -35.72 40.76
N LYS A 703 -11.73 -36.20 39.92
CA LYS A 703 -11.86 -37.64 39.61
C LYS A 703 -10.66 -38.17 38.85
N TYR A 704 -10.05 -37.43 37.94
CA TYR A 704 -8.82 -37.84 37.28
C TYR A 704 -7.65 -37.84 38.27
N HIS A 705 -7.64 -36.95 39.26
CA HIS A 705 -6.62 -36.93 40.30
C HIS A 705 -6.82 -38.05 41.34
N GLU A 706 -8.07 -38.37 41.69
CA GLU A 706 -8.45 -39.53 42.50
C GLU A 706 -8.20 -40.83 41.75
N GLU A 707 -8.64 -40.99 40.50
CA GLU A 707 -8.35 -42.16 39.66
C GLU A 707 -6.84 -42.29 39.38
N LYS A 708 -6.08 -41.19 39.30
CA LYS A 708 -4.61 -41.25 39.18
C LYS A 708 -3.95 -41.67 40.49
N GLU A 709 -4.45 -41.25 41.65
CA GLU A 709 -3.94 -41.70 42.95
C GLU A 709 -4.43 -43.11 43.30
N GLU A 710 -5.62 -43.51 42.84
CA GLU A 710 -6.20 -44.85 42.97
C GLU A 710 -5.53 -45.81 41.98
N LEU A 711 -5.22 -45.39 40.76
CA LEU A 711 -4.39 -46.16 39.82
C LEU A 711 -2.95 -46.25 40.32
N LYS A 712 -2.39 -45.22 40.97
CA LYS A 712 -1.10 -45.34 41.67
C LYS A 712 -1.21 -46.30 42.87
N ALA A 713 -2.28 -46.26 43.64
CA ALA A 713 -2.49 -47.16 44.78
C ALA A 713 -2.72 -48.61 44.33
N GLN A 714 -3.49 -48.83 43.26
CA GLN A 714 -3.69 -50.13 42.61
C GLN A 714 -2.44 -50.60 41.88
N THR A 715 -1.64 -49.71 41.29
CA THR A 715 -0.34 -50.08 40.71
C THR A 715 0.65 -50.42 41.82
N VAL A 716 0.63 -49.73 42.96
CA VAL A 716 1.43 -50.08 44.15
C VAL A 716 0.93 -51.38 44.80
N GLN A 717 -0.37 -51.66 44.80
CA GLN A 717 -0.95 -52.93 45.27
C GLN A 717 -0.67 -54.08 44.30
N SER A 718 -0.77 -53.87 42.98
CA SER A 718 -0.42 -54.84 41.95
C SER A 718 1.08 -55.07 41.90
N ILE A 719 1.93 -54.06 42.14
CA ILE A 719 3.38 -54.25 42.33
C ILE A 719 3.65 -55.02 43.63
N ARG A 720 2.90 -54.81 44.71
CA ARG A 720 3.04 -55.63 45.94
C ARG A 720 2.48 -57.05 45.79
N ALA A 721 1.45 -57.24 44.99
CA ALA A 721 0.88 -58.56 44.67
C ALA A 721 1.79 -59.32 43.71
N LEU A 722 2.30 -58.68 42.65
CA LEU A 722 3.34 -59.23 41.77
C LEU A 722 4.64 -59.49 42.50
N LYS A 723 5.00 -58.67 43.51
CA LYS A 723 6.17 -58.96 44.36
C LYS A 723 5.92 -60.11 45.33
N ALA A 724 4.70 -60.30 45.82
CA ALA A 724 4.32 -61.46 46.63
C ALA A 724 4.18 -62.74 45.78
N GLU A 725 3.80 -62.62 44.52
CA GLU A 725 3.73 -63.69 43.54
C GLU A 725 5.14 -64.05 43.01
N GLU A 726 6.02 -63.05 42.80
CA GLU A 726 7.45 -63.26 42.52
C GLU A 726 8.18 -63.82 43.74
N ASP A 727 7.85 -63.43 44.98
CA ASP A 727 8.41 -64.02 46.21
C ASP A 727 7.87 -65.45 46.44
N ALA A 728 6.64 -65.75 46.02
CA ALA A 728 6.08 -67.11 46.01
C ALA A 728 6.68 -67.97 44.88
N GLU A 729 6.92 -67.41 43.70
CA GLU A 729 7.64 -68.05 42.60
C GLU A 729 9.12 -68.24 42.95
N LEU A 730 9.76 -67.31 43.67
CA LEU A 730 11.09 -67.46 44.26
C LEU A 730 11.09 -68.57 45.32
N SER A 731 10.06 -68.69 46.15
CA SER A 731 9.94 -69.82 47.09
C SER A 731 9.79 -71.15 46.35
N THR A 732 9.00 -71.20 45.26
CA THR A 732 8.89 -72.43 44.45
C THR A 732 10.14 -72.72 43.64
N LEU A 733 10.88 -71.71 43.20
CA LEU A 733 12.19 -71.86 42.52
C LEU A 733 13.30 -72.18 43.53
N GLU A 734 13.22 -71.73 44.77
CA GLU A 734 14.08 -72.17 45.88
C GLU A 734 13.79 -73.62 46.27
N ASP A 735 12.52 -74.04 46.22
CA ASP A 735 12.11 -75.44 46.39
C ASP A 735 12.52 -76.30 45.18
N GLU A 736 12.45 -75.80 43.94
CA GLU A 736 12.98 -76.49 42.75
C GLU A 736 14.52 -76.48 42.71
N VAL A 737 15.18 -75.46 43.26
CA VAL A 737 16.64 -75.44 43.46
C VAL A 737 17.03 -76.38 44.60
N PHE A 738 16.20 -76.55 45.63
CA PHE A 738 16.38 -77.56 46.67
C PHE A 738 16.19 -78.97 46.10
N GLU A 739 15.19 -79.19 45.24
CA GLU A 739 14.95 -80.45 44.53
C GLU A 739 16.05 -80.74 43.48
N LYS A 740 16.56 -79.72 42.79
CA LYS A 740 17.70 -79.86 41.87
C LYS A 740 19.04 -79.96 42.59
N LYS A 741 19.22 -79.39 43.79
CA LYS A 741 20.36 -79.68 44.68
C LYS A 741 20.27 -81.08 45.28
N ALA A 742 19.08 -81.60 45.57
CA ALA A 742 18.86 -83.00 45.96
C ALA A 742 19.13 -83.97 44.80
N ARG A 743 18.77 -83.60 43.55
CA ARG A 743 19.18 -84.32 42.33
C ARG A 743 20.67 -84.18 42.00
N LEU A 744 21.30 -83.05 42.34
CA LEU A 744 22.75 -82.87 42.22
C LEU A 744 23.49 -83.70 43.29
N ALA A 745 22.95 -83.81 44.50
CA ALA A 745 23.48 -84.68 45.55
C ALA A 745 23.36 -86.17 45.18
N SER A 746 22.24 -86.60 44.58
CA SER A 746 22.10 -87.98 44.08
C SER A 746 22.95 -88.26 42.83
N LEU A 747 23.20 -87.26 41.97
CA LEU A 747 24.16 -87.36 40.87
C LEU A 747 25.63 -87.28 41.34
N GLN A 748 25.95 -86.56 42.42
CA GLN A 748 27.26 -86.59 43.08
C GLN A 748 27.52 -87.92 43.81
N GLU A 749 26.47 -88.61 44.26
CA GLU A 749 26.56 -89.98 44.79
C GLU A 749 26.74 -91.03 43.68
N LEU A 750 26.18 -90.77 42.49
CA LEU A 750 26.41 -91.54 41.26
C LEU A 750 27.81 -91.29 40.63
N VAL A 751 28.38 -90.11 40.83
CA VAL A 751 29.77 -89.79 40.47
C VAL A 751 30.75 -90.35 41.51
N ARG A 752 30.45 -90.30 42.82
CA ARG A 752 31.25 -90.99 43.85
C ARG A 752 31.28 -92.52 43.67
N THR A 753 30.19 -93.12 43.21
CA THR A 753 30.15 -94.56 42.87
C THR A 753 30.88 -94.90 41.56
N LYS A 754 31.14 -93.92 40.68
CA LYS A 754 31.95 -94.11 39.47
C LYS A 754 33.42 -93.67 39.59
N GLU A 755 33.76 -92.79 40.53
CA GLU A 755 35.14 -92.36 40.81
C GLU A 755 35.85 -93.26 41.86
N ALA A 756 35.12 -94.01 42.69
CA ALA A 756 35.72 -94.98 43.62
C ALA A 756 35.99 -96.38 43.03
N VAL A 757 35.55 -96.67 41.79
CA VAL A 757 35.85 -97.94 41.08
C VAL A 757 37.16 -97.85 40.28
N LEU A 758 37.78 -96.66 40.18
CA LEU A 758 38.98 -96.42 39.36
C LEU A 758 40.11 -95.69 40.09
N ALA A 759 40.26 -95.93 41.40
CA ALA A 759 41.51 -95.68 42.14
C ALA A 759 41.83 -96.86 43.07
N LYS A 760 42.13 -98.01 42.44
CA LYS A 760 42.76 -99.18 43.06
C LYS A 760 44.19 -98.81 43.50
N LYS A 761 44.53 -99.23 44.73
CA LYS A 761 45.88 -99.53 45.28
C LYS A 761 46.70 -98.38 45.91
N GLU A 762 47.23 -98.75 47.08
CA GLU A 762 48.36 -98.15 47.84
C GLU A 762 48.03 -96.90 48.66
N ALA A 763 48.46 -96.68 49.90
CA ALA A 763 49.07 -97.46 50.98
C ALA A 763 49.05 -96.51 52.22
N THR A 764 48.97 -97.06 53.43
CA THR A 764 49.39 -96.47 54.73
C THR A 764 48.73 -95.18 55.26
N GLY A 765 48.25 -95.25 56.52
CA GLY A 765 48.61 -94.23 57.52
C GLY A 765 47.51 -93.35 58.12
N MET A 766 47.06 -93.77 59.32
CA MET A 766 46.88 -92.96 60.55
C MET A 766 45.97 -91.71 60.61
N LYS A 767 45.01 -91.83 61.56
CA LYS A 767 44.70 -90.93 62.70
C LYS A 767 43.85 -89.66 62.53
N GLU A 768 42.94 -89.56 63.52
CA GLU A 768 42.47 -88.35 64.24
C GLU A 768 41.58 -87.40 63.42
N ASP A 769 40.52 -86.78 63.92
CA ASP A 769 39.85 -86.78 65.22
C ASP A 769 38.48 -86.09 65.07
N CYS A 770 37.63 -86.30 66.07
CA CYS A 770 36.55 -85.43 66.57
C CYS A 770 35.45 -84.91 65.61
N MET A 771 34.17 -85.30 65.76
CA MET A 771 33.22 -85.04 66.87
C MET A 771 32.51 -83.68 66.82
N LEU A 772 31.17 -83.79 66.87
CA LEU A 772 30.17 -82.87 67.42
C LEU A 772 29.84 -81.62 66.56
N GLN A 773 28.59 -81.27 66.30
CA GLN A 773 27.29 -81.82 66.68
C GLN A 773 26.23 -81.26 65.72
#